data_AF-A0A2V5XAZ6-F1
#
_entry.id   AF-A0A2V5XAZ6-F1
#
_cell.length_a   1.000
_cell.length_b   1.000
_cell.length_c   1.000
_cell.angle_alpha   90.00
_cell.angle_beta   90.00
_cell.angle_gamma   90.00
#
_symmetry.space_group_name_H-M   'P 1'
#
loop_
_entity.id
_entity.type
_entity.pdbx_description
1 polymer ?
#
loop_
_entity_poly.entity_id
_entity_poly.type
_entity_poly.pdbx_seq_one_letter_code
_entity_poly.pdbx_strand_id
1 'polypeptide(L)'
;MNAEQARLAENKSADKRWHFWGPYLAERAWGTVREDYSANGDAWNYFPHDHARSRTYRWNEDGIGGISDHKGRLCFAFAFWNDRDPFLKERIFGVSGPEGNHGEDVKELYWYIDNTPSHSFMRMIYRYPQSRFPYEELVAQSGARSKIEGEFEIWNTNAFAENRYFDIEIEYAKADAHDILIRASAKNCGPEPAALHLLPTLWFRNTWSWGQNQPKPTLRKATDNGHATVITASHPALGDYELFCESVADLFFTENKSNSERLWGIPNPTPFVKDSINDRVVDGKIDIVNSAEFGTKAAAYYKFNIPANETISIRLRLTRAGDPPSPTASSARTYGAASKKKSGEPFADFEKIFTKRRAEADEFYGSLAPASLTEEQREVQRQAFAGLLWNKQFYHYIVEEWLDGDPGQPPPPEEREQGRNAGWRHLYNERVMSMPDKWEFPWYASWDLAFHCLPLALVDDQFAKTQLVLIVREWYQHPNGKIPAYEWNFDDVNPPVLAWAAWRVYQIERKQTGKGDRAFLETIFHKMLIAFTWWVNSKDSEGKNIFQGGFLGLDNIGVFDRNAEFPDGTHLEQSDGTSWMGMFCLNLMRIAIELASENHVYENIATKFFEHFLSIAAAMNKLCGKGIGLWDEQDEFYYDVLHTPGGRNLPLRVRSLVGLMPLLAVETVQWQLIEALPGFKSRLEWYLQYRPDLATLVSRWQEPGMKELRLVALTRGHRMKCLLRRMLDPEEFLSDYGVRSLSKFHHAHPYSITIRGEEKIVSYEPAESQTGIFGGNSNWRGPVWFPINYLLIESLQQFHHYYGDDFKVECPTGSGQFMHLKEVANELSNRLIKIWTRDENGECAFARGSWRDGLRAVRTASEDETELVPPAEDRQRYLFHEYFHGDVGAGLGASHQTGWTALVAKLIQQQGEFGTIAK
;
A
#
# COMPACT_ATOMS: atom_id res chain seq x y z
N MET A 1 23.63 16.19 9.04
CA MET A 1 22.34 16.44 8.36
C MET A 1 22.65 16.65 6.89
N ASN A 2 22.18 15.76 6.01
CA ASN A 2 22.37 15.87 4.56
C ASN A 2 21.33 16.80 3.91
N ALA A 3 21.43 17.01 2.60
CA ALA A 3 20.55 17.95 1.87
C ALA A 3 19.06 17.56 1.93
N GLU A 4 18.74 16.26 1.86
CA GLU A 4 17.36 15.80 1.88
C GLU A 4 16.72 15.96 3.28
N GLN A 5 17.46 15.64 4.34
CA GLN A 5 17.03 15.90 5.71
C GLN A 5 16.79 17.40 5.97
N ALA A 6 17.58 18.28 5.34
CA ALA A 6 17.34 19.71 5.41
C ALA A 6 15.98 20.11 4.79
N ARG A 7 15.62 19.55 3.63
CA ARG A 7 14.31 19.81 2.99
C ARG A 7 13.14 19.32 3.83
N LEU A 8 13.28 18.14 4.44
CA LEU A 8 12.27 17.61 5.35
C LEU A 8 12.06 18.52 6.56
N ALA A 9 13.12 19.15 7.07
CA ALA A 9 13.00 20.17 8.11
C ALA A 9 12.32 21.46 7.59
N GLU A 10 12.64 21.90 6.37
CA GLU A 10 12.04 23.09 5.73
C GLU A 10 10.53 22.93 5.48
N ASN A 11 10.06 21.71 5.21
CA ASN A 11 8.64 21.39 4.98
C ASN A 11 7.71 21.80 6.13
N LYS A 12 8.24 22.00 7.34
CA LYS A 12 7.47 22.49 8.50
C LYS A 12 7.05 23.96 8.36
N SER A 13 7.68 24.71 7.44
CA SER A 13 7.36 26.11 7.16
C SER A 13 6.33 26.26 6.03
N ALA A 14 5.57 27.36 6.04
CA ALA A 14 4.68 27.69 4.92
C ALA A 14 5.44 28.11 3.66
N ASP A 15 6.67 28.62 3.82
CA ASP A 15 7.45 29.25 2.76
C ASP A 15 8.16 28.25 1.84
N LYS A 16 8.49 27.04 2.32
CA LYS A 16 9.20 25.99 1.55
C LYS A 16 8.56 24.61 1.71
N ARG A 17 7.40 24.43 1.07
CA ARG A 17 6.66 23.16 1.06
C ARG A 17 7.09 22.28 -0.10
N TRP A 18 8.20 21.55 0.04
CA TRP A 18 8.65 20.58 -0.96
C TRP A 18 7.58 19.53 -1.30
N HIS A 19 6.77 19.11 -0.33
CA HIS A 19 5.63 18.19 -0.55
C HIS A 19 4.43 18.84 -1.24
N PHE A 20 4.53 20.11 -1.65
CA PHE A 20 3.44 20.74 -2.38
C PHE A 20 3.20 20.05 -3.72
N TRP A 21 4.26 19.62 -4.40
CA TRP A 21 4.20 18.77 -5.59
C TRP A 21 4.75 17.39 -5.29
N GLY A 22 4.12 16.36 -5.83
CA GLY A 22 4.61 14.99 -5.71
C GLY A 22 3.87 14.07 -6.67
N PRO A 23 4.20 12.77 -6.65
CA PRO A 23 3.58 11.81 -7.54
C PRO A 23 2.19 11.48 -7.01
N TYR A 24 1.25 12.41 -6.97
CA TYR A 24 -0.02 12.22 -6.24
C TYR A 24 -1.19 11.75 -7.12
N LEU A 25 -0.97 11.53 -8.42
CA LEU A 25 -1.95 10.92 -9.31
C LEU A 25 -2.00 9.40 -9.11
N ALA A 26 -3.17 8.80 -9.35
CA ALA A 26 -3.28 7.35 -9.42
C ALA A 26 -2.75 6.83 -10.78
N GLU A 27 -2.41 5.55 -10.85
CA GLU A 27 -2.18 4.88 -12.14
C GLU A 27 -3.51 4.44 -12.77
N ARG A 28 -4.54 4.21 -11.93
CA ARG A 28 -5.94 3.95 -12.31
C ARG A 28 -6.93 4.76 -11.49
N ALA A 29 -7.89 5.43 -12.13
CA ALA A 29 -9.04 6.04 -11.44
C ALA A 29 -10.42 5.54 -11.91
N TRP A 30 -10.51 4.88 -13.07
CA TRP A 30 -11.72 4.20 -13.55
C TRP A 30 -12.05 2.98 -12.66
N GLY A 31 -13.31 2.58 -12.58
CA GLY A 31 -13.74 1.43 -11.77
C GLY A 31 -13.52 1.58 -10.26
N THR A 32 -13.63 2.80 -9.71
CA THR A 32 -13.51 3.06 -8.26
C THR A 32 -14.87 3.37 -7.64
N VAL A 33 -15.05 3.08 -6.35
CA VAL A 33 -16.34 3.29 -5.66
C VAL A 33 -16.75 4.75 -5.64
N ARG A 34 -15.80 5.66 -5.40
CA ARG A 34 -16.07 7.10 -5.41
C ARG A 34 -16.52 7.62 -6.78
N GLU A 35 -16.17 6.94 -7.88
CA GLU A 35 -16.64 7.29 -9.23
C GLU A 35 -17.84 6.45 -9.71
N ASP A 36 -18.36 5.57 -8.85
CA ASP A 36 -19.56 4.77 -9.10
C ASP A 36 -20.81 5.61 -8.81
N TYR A 37 -21.66 5.77 -9.82
CA TYR A 37 -22.95 6.43 -9.68
C TYR A 37 -24.11 5.53 -10.15
N SER A 38 -23.87 4.22 -10.28
CA SER A 38 -24.88 3.21 -10.61
C SER A 38 -25.89 2.99 -9.47
N ALA A 39 -27.04 2.42 -9.79
CA ALA A 39 -28.06 2.05 -8.80
C ALA A 39 -27.72 0.77 -8.02
N ASN A 40 -26.97 -0.14 -8.64
CA ASN A 40 -26.63 -1.46 -8.10
C ASN A 40 -25.23 -1.52 -7.46
N GLY A 41 -24.46 -0.43 -7.49
CA GLY A 41 -23.08 -0.42 -6.99
C GLY A 41 -22.08 -1.10 -7.93
N ASP A 42 -22.34 -1.20 -9.23
CA ASP A 42 -21.41 -1.80 -10.18
C ASP A 42 -20.38 -0.78 -10.70
N ALA A 43 -19.37 -0.49 -9.88
CA ALA A 43 -18.33 0.50 -10.19
C ALA A 43 -17.58 0.19 -11.49
N TRP A 44 -17.30 -1.09 -11.75
CA TRP A 44 -16.53 -1.55 -12.90
C TRP A 44 -17.24 -1.28 -14.23
N ASN A 45 -18.51 -1.68 -14.33
CA ASN A 45 -19.29 -1.47 -15.55
C ASN A 45 -19.84 -0.05 -15.68
N TYR A 46 -19.96 0.69 -14.56
CA TYR A 46 -20.45 2.06 -14.58
C TYR A 46 -19.42 3.06 -15.13
N PHE A 47 -18.16 2.91 -14.75
CA PHE A 47 -17.06 3.74 -15.26
C PHE A 47 -15.88 2.85 -15.70
N PRO A 48 -16.02 2.12 -16.82
CA PRO A 48 -15.00 1.22 -17.33
C PRO A 48 -13.82 1.96 -17.94
N HIS A 49 -12.74 1.22 -18.23
CA HIS A 49 -11.54 1.74 -18.89
C HIS A 49 -11.84 2.50 -20.20
N ASP A 50 -12.78 2.04 -21.04
CA ASP A 50 -13.10 2.72 -22.30
C ASP A 50 -13.57 4.17 -22.08
N HIS A 51 -14.35 4.40 -21.02
CA HIS A 51 -14.87 5.71 -20.69
C HIS A 51 -13.79 6.64 -20.12
N ALA A 52 -12.71 6.12 -19.53
CA ALA A 52 -11.68 6.88 -18.80
C ALA A 52 -11.04 8.02 -19.63
N ARG A 53 -10.84 7.82 -20.93
CA ARG A 53 -10.28 8.85 -21.82
C ARG A 53 -11.27 9.97 -22.16
N SER A 54 -12.56 9.65 -22.15
CA SER A 54 -13.62 10.53 -22.63
C SER A 54 -14.46 11.14 -21.52
N ARG A 55 -14.44 10.57 -20.31
CA ARG A 55 -15.23 10.99 -19.15
C ARG A 55 -14.34 11.64 -18.10
N THR A 56 -14.75 12.79 -17.59
CA THR A 56 -14.04 13.51 -16.53
C THR A 56 -14.31 12.87 -15.17
N TYR A 57 -13.27 12.81 -14.32
CA TYR A 57 -13.36 12.32 -12.95
C TYR A 57 -13.82 13.44 -12.00
N ARG A 58 -14.60 13.08 -10.98
CA ARG A 58 -15.06 14.02 -9.92
C ARG A 58 -14.06 14.09 -8.78
N TRP A 59 -13.61 12.93 -8.33
CA TRP A 59 -12.92 12.75 -7.06
C TRP A 59 -11.41 12.69 -7.26
N ASN A 60 -10.94 12.05 -8.33
CA ASN A 60 -9.52 11.80 -8.57
C ASN A 60 -9.06 12.24 -9.96
N GLU A 61 -7.81 11.96 -10.31
CA GLU A 61 -7.26 11.96 -11.67
C GLU A 61 -6.23 10.80 -11.79
N ASP A 62 -5.99 10.31 -13.00
CA ASP A 62 -4.98 9.29 -13.30
C ASP A 62 -3.99 9.76 -14.40
N GLY A 63 -2.81 9.14 -14.44
CA GLY A 63 -1.85 9.38 -15.52
C GLY A 63 -0.47 8.78 -15.28
N ILE A 64 0.16 8.27 -16.36
CA ILE A 64 1.44 7.54 -16.30
C ILE A 64 2.56 8.45 -15.81
N GLY A 65 3.20 8.03 -14.71
CA GLY A 65 4.29 8.76 -14.07
C GLY A 65 3.91 10.17 -13.64
N GLY A 66 2.63 10.35 -13.29
CA GLY A 66 2.02 11.65 -13.09
C GLY A 66 2.33 12.32 -11.76
N ILE A 67 2.41 13.65 -11.77
CA ILE A 67 2.53 14.50 -10.59
C ILE A 67 1.35 15.46 -10.46
N SER A 68 1.05 15.89 -9.25
CA SER A 68 0.12 16.99 -9.02
C SER A 68 0.49 17.79 -7.77
N ASP A 69 -0.16 18.94 -7.60
CA ASP A 69 -0.14 19.60 -6.31
C ASP A 69 -0.86 18.74 -5.26
N HIS A 70 -0.57 18.92 -3.98
CA HIS A 70 -1.12 18.13 -2.88
C HIS A 70 -2.66 18.14 -2.74
N LYS A 71 -3.38 18.94 -3.54
CA LYS A 71 -4.86 18.92 -3.64
C LYS A 71 -5.39 18.40 -4.98
N GLY A 72 -4.52 17.86 -5.84
CA GLY A 72 -4.87 17.32 -7.15
C GLY A 72 -5.63 18.31 -8.00
N ARG A 73 -5.21 19.59 -8.03
CA ARG A 73 -5.88 20.66 -8.79
C ARG A 73 -5.22 20.84 -10.15
N LEU A 74 -3.90 20.96 -10.18
CA LEU A 74 -3.10 20.99 -11.41
C LEU A 74 -2.30 19.69 -11.51
N CYS A 75 -2.50 18.99 -12.62
CA CYS A 75 -2.03 17.64 -12.87
C CYS A 75 -1.12 17.65 -14.10
N PHE A 76 -0.05 16.87 -14.05
CA PHE A 76 0.87 16.64 -15.16
C PHE A 76 1.18 15.15 -15.27
N ALA A 77 1.14 14.59 -16.48
CA ALA A 77 1.52 13.22 -16.76
C ALA A 77 1.90 13.05 -18.24
N PHE A 78 2.37 11.86 -18.61
CA PHE A 78 2.72 11.55 -19.98
C PHE A 78 1.62 10.73 -20.67
N ALA A 79 1.46 10.99 -21.97
CA ALA A 79 0.74 10.10 -22.86
C ALA A 79 1.64 9.69 -24.04
N PHE A 80 1.45 8.48 -24.54
CA PHE A 80 2.28 7.89 -25.59
C PHE A 80 1.44 7.35 -26.75
N TRP A 81 2.05 7.27 -27.94
CA TRP A 81 1.45 6.58 -29.08
C TRP A 81 2.54 6.04 -30.03
N ASN A 82 2.37 4.80 -30.48
CA ASN A 82 3.32 4.06 -31.31
C ASN A 82 2.91 4.01 -32.80
N ASP A 83 2.02 4.89 -33.26
CA ASP A 83 1.34 4.84 -34.58
C ASP A 83 0.42 3.60 -34.80
N ARG A 84 0.28 2.71 -33.80
CA ARG A 84 -0.45 1.42 -33.93
C ARG A 84 -1.63 1.29 -32.98
N ASP A 85 -1.52 1.87 -31.78
CA ASP A 85 -2.59 1.80 -30.78
C ASP A 85 -3.83 2.56 -31.24
N PRO A 86 -5.04 2.05 -30.90
CA PRO A 86 -6.31 2.68 -31.30
C PRO A 86 -6.62 3.98 -30.54
N PHE A 87 -5.83 4.32 -29.52
CA PHE A 87 -5.95 5.54 -28.74
C PHE A 87 -4.62 5.86 -28.07
N LEU A 88 -4.48 7.09 -27.55
CA LEU A 88 -3.32 7.49 -26.76
C LEU A 88 -3.22 6.66 -25.47
N LYS A 89 -2.01 6.17 -25.19
CA LYS A 89 -1.67 5.55 -23.92
C LYS A 89 -1.49 6.61 -22.85
N GLU A 90 -2.59 7.05 -22.25
CA GLU A 90 -2.61 8.07 -21.19
C GLU A 90 -2.54 7.47 -19.76
N ARG A 91 -2.81 6.18 -19.63
CA ARG A 91 -2.93 5.46 -18.34
C ARG A 91 -2.56 3.99 -18.49
N ILE A 92 -2.11 3.41 -17.39
CA ILE A 92 -1.74 2.00 -17.29
C ILE A 92 -2.99 1.12 -17.48
N PHE A 93 -2.90 0.13 -18.37
CA PHE A 93 -4.00 -0.80 -18.65
C PHE A 93 -3.91 -2.07 -17.80
N GLY A 94 -5.06 -2.66 -17.55
CA GLY A 94 -5.24 -3.98 -16.96
C GLY A 94 -6.70 -4.39 -17.00
N VAL A 95 -6.99 -5.59 -16.53
CA VAL A 95 -8.36 -6.15 -16.51
C VAL A 95 -9.05 -5.81 -15.19
N SER A 96 -10.36 -5.58 -15.26
CA SER A 96 -11.19 -5.36 -14.06
C SER A 96 -11.44 -6.67 -13.30
N GLY A 97 -11.91 -6.57 -12.05
CA GLY A 97 -12.24 -7.72 -11.22
C GLY A 97 -13.12 -8.78 -11.92
N PRO A 98 -14.22 -8.38 -12.61
CA PRO A 98 -15.04 -9.33 -13.38
C PRO A 98 -14.40 -9.88 -14.66
N GLU A 99 -13.37 -9.23 -15.21
CA GLU A 99 -12.68 -9.65 -16.43
C GLU A 99 -11.50 -10.59 -16.15
N GLY A 100 -10.88 -10.50 -14.97
CA GLY A 100 -9.80 -11.39 -14.57
C GLY A 100 -10.28 -12.73 -14.05
N ASN A 101 -9.50 -13.79 -14.30
CA ASN A 101 -9.78 -15.09 -13.70
C ASN A 101 -9.47 -15.10 -12.21
N HIS A 102 -8.55 -14.26 -11.70
CA HIS A 102 -8.26 -14.12 -10.28
C HIS A 102 -8.65 -12.77 -9.68
N GLY A 103 -8.83 -11.72 -10.47
CA GLY A 103 -9.23 -10.43 -9.92
C GLY A 103 -8.94 -9.25 -10.82
N GLU A 104 -8.80 -8.07 -10.23
CA GLU A 104 -8.12 -6.98 -10.93
C GLU A 104 -6.66 -7.36 -11.16
N ASP A 105 -6.14 -7.00 -12.33
CA ASP A 105 -4.79 -7.43 -12.70
C ASP A 105 -4.20 -6.49 -13.76
N VAL A 106 -3.10 -5.85 -13.40
CA VAL A 106 -2.39 -4.88 -14.25
C VAL A 106 -1.59 -5.57 -15.35
N LYS A 107 -1.83 -5.19 -16.61
CA LYS A 107 -1.23 -5.87 -17.79
C LYS A 107 -0.05 -5.15 -18.40
N GLU A 108 0.47 -4.13 -17.74
CA GLU A 108 1.59 -3.33 -18.24
C GLU A 108 2.78 -3.35 -17.30
N LEU A 109 3.97 -3.11 -17.87
CA LEU A 109 5.23 -3.20 -17.15
C LEU A 109 5.78 -1.80 -16.85
N TYR A 110 5.96 -1.53 -15.56
CA TYR A 110 6.58 -0.32 -15.05
C TYR A 110 7.28 -0.57 -13.71
N TRP A 111 8.26 0.26 -13.38
CA TRP A 111 9.06 0.12 -12.17
C TRP A 111 9.33 1.47 -11.51
N TYR A 112 9.15 1.52 -10.20
CA TYR A 112 9.52 2.65 -9.37
C TYR A 112 10.98 2.52 -8.94
N ILE A 113 11.86 3.23 -9.65
CA ILE A 113 13.31 3.06 -9.53
C ILE A 113 13.91 3.93 -8.43
N ASP A 114 13.45 5.17 -8.30
CA ASP A 114 13.98 6.10 -7.30
C ASP A 114 12.96 7.18 -6.91
N ASN A 115 13.05 7.66 -5.69
CA ASN A 115 12.24 8.76 -5.17
C ASN A 115 12.84 9.23 -3.84
N THR A 116 12.99 10.53 -3.59
CA THR A 116 13.35 11.02 -2.24
C THR A 116 12.11 11.42 -1.45
N PRO A 117 12.12 11.40 -0.11
CA PRO A 117 10.96 11.77 0.71
C PRO A 117 10.30 13.11 0.36
N SER A 118 11.10 14.12 0.05
CA SER A 118 10.67 15.45 -0.39
C SER A 118 10.24 15.52 -1.86
N HIS A 119 10.34 14.39 -2.56
CA HIS A 119 10.14 14.24 -4.00
C HIS A 119 11.06 15.18 -4.81
N SER A 120 12.26 15.45 -4.30
CA SER A 120 13.23 16.34 -4.94
C SER A 120 13.92 15.69 -6.13
N PHE A 121 14.02 14.36 -6.12
CA PHE A 121 14.38 13.51 -7.24
C PHE A 121 13.38 12.36 -7.31
N MET A 122 12.89 12.03 -8.50
CA MET A 122 12.02 10.88 -8.76
C MET A 122 12.38 10.26 -10.10
N ARG A 123 12.30 8.92 -10.19
CA ARG A 123 12.58 8.15 -11.39
C ARG A 123 11.72 6.90 -11.47
N MET A 124 11.10 6.68 -12.61
CA MET A 124 10.42 5.44 -12.94
C MET A 124 10.68 5.05 -14.39
N ILE A 125 10.45 3.78 -14.72
CA ILE A 125 10.52 3.27 -16.09
C ILE A 125 9.15 2.72 -16.47
N TYR A 126 8.69 3.04 -17.67
CA TYR A 126 7.50 2.46 -18.30
C TYR A 126 7.92 1.75 -19.60
N ARG A 127 7.51 0.49 -19.78
CA ARG A 127 7.80 -0.29 -20.98
C ARG A 127 6.57 -0.32 -21.90
N TYR A 128 6.73 0.25 -23.09
CA TYR A 128 5.65 0.43 -24.07
C TYR A 128 5.94 -0.35 -25.36
N PRO A 129 5.04 -1.23 -25.85
CA PRO A 129 5.32 -2.01 -27.06
C PRO A 129 5.37 -1.15 -28.33
N GLN A 130 6.18 -1.58 -29.30
CA GLN A 130 6.20 -1.00 -30.65
C GLN A 130 5.04 -1.50 -31.52
N SER A 131 4.50 -2.67 -31.17
CA SER A 131 3.29 -3.24 -31.76
C SER A 131 2.03 -2.67 -31.10
N ARG A 132 0.87 -2.83 -31.75
CA ARG A 132 -0.42 -2.52 -31.11
C ARG A 132 -0.54 -3.31 -29.82
N PHE A 133 -0.87 -2.62 -28.74
CA PHE A 133 -1.09 -3.23 -27.44
C PHE A 133 -2.31 -4.20 -27.50
N PRO A 134 -2.18 -5.43 -26.97
CA PRO A 134 -3.15 -6.52 -27.18
C PRO A 134 -4.35 -6.45 -26.21
N TYR A 135 -5.06 -5.32 -26.16
CA TYR A 135 -6.17 -5.10 -25.21
C TYR A 135 -7.24 -6.20 -25.27
N GLU A 136 -7.72 -6.51 -26.47
CA GLU A 136 -8.82 -7.46 -26.65
C GLU A 136 -8.41 -8.90 -26.33
N GLU A 137 -7.16 -9.26 -26.64
CA GLU A 137 -6.62 -10.59 -26.32
C GLU A 137 -6.46 -10.77 -24.81
N LEU A 138 -5.91 -9.78 -24.11
CA LEU A 138 -5.75 -9.82 -22.66
C LEU A 138 -7.10 -9.99 -21.95
N VAL A 139 -8.12 -9.21 -22.31
CA VAL A 139 -9.46 -9.34 -21.73
C VAL A 139 -10.09 -10.69 -22.06
N ALA A 140 -10.03 -11.12 -23.32
CA ALA A 140 -10.67 -12.36 -23.76
C ALA A 140 -10.02 -13.61 -23.14
N GLN A 141 -8.68 -13.65 -23.04
CA GLN A 141 -7.96 -14.79 -22.48
C GLN A 141 -8.08 -14.83 -20.96
N SER A 142 -7.97 -13.69 -20.27
CA SER A 142 -8.19 -13.63 -18.82
C SER A 142 -9.59 -14.10 -18.44
N GLY A 143 -10.64 -13.63 -19.14
CA GLY A 143 -12.02 -14.03 -18.86
C GLY A 143 -12.38 -15.46 -19.27
N ALA A 144 -11.59 -16.08 -20.16
CA ALA A 144 -11.79 -17.47 -20.58
C ALA A 144 -11.11 -18.49 -19.66
N ARG A 145 -10.14 -18.06 -18.84
CA ARG A 145 -9.42 -18.94 -17.92
C ARG A 145 -10.25 -19.28 -16.69
N SER A 146 -10.04 -20.50 -16.21
CA SER A 146 -10.59 -20.95 -14.95
C SER A 146 -9.76 -20.48 -13.75
N LYS A 147 -10.33 -20.59 -12.54
CA LYS A 147 -9.63 -20.29 -11.27
C LYS A 147 -8.47 -21.26 -10.94
N ILE A 148 -8.30 -22.34 -11.69
CA ILE A 148 -7.18 -23.28 -11.52
C ILE A 148 -6.00 -22.96 -12.44
N GLU A 149 -6.21 -22.11 -13.45
CA GLU A 149 -5.18 -21.63 -14.34
C GLU A 149 -4.60 -20.32 -13.77
N GLY A 150 -3.32 -20.06 -13.98
CA GLY A 150 -2.71 -18.77 -13.61
C GLY A 150 -3.28 -17.61 -14.44
N GLU A 151 -2.86 -16.39 -14.15
CA GLU A 151 -3.28 -15.19 -14.89
C GLU A 151 -2.72 -15.18 -16.33
N PHE A 152 -3.47 -14.61 -17.28
CA PHE A 152 -3.00 -14.43 -18.67
C PHE A 152 -2.35 -13.07 -18.83
N GLU A 153 -1.07 -13.04 -19.15
CA GLU A 153 -0.23 -11.86 -18.97
C GLU A 153 0.34 -11.33 -20.27
N ILE A 154 0.84 -10.10 -20.27
CA ILE A 154 1.33 -9.45 -21.50
C ILE A 154 2.48 -10.23 -22.16
N TRP A 155 3.32 -10.90 -21.38
CA TRP A 155 4.39 -11.75 -21.91
C TRP A 155 3.89 -13.09 -22.47
N ASN A 156 2.61 -13.44 -22.28
CA ASN A 156 1.96 -14.54 -23.01
C ASN A 156 1.54 -14.13 -24.43
N THR A 157 1.66 -12.85 -24.77
CA THR A 157 1.39 -12.29 -26.10
C THR A 157 2.69 -12.02 -26.86
N ASN A 158 2.56 -11.61 -28.13
CA ASN A 158 3.69 -11.17 -28.95
C ASN A 158 4.05 -9.68 -28.78
N ALA A 159 3.50 -8.98 -27.78
CA ALA A 159 3.69 -7.54 -27.60
C ALA A 159 5.17 -7.12 -27.50
N PHE A 160 6.01 -7.98 -26.90
CA PHE A 160 7.44 -7.73 -26.67
C PHE A 160 8.37 -8.68 -27.45
N ALA A 161 7.84 -9.40 -28.45
CA ALA A 161 8.65 -10.28 -29.29
C ALA A 161 9.83 -9.52 -29.92
N GLU A 162 10.99 -10.20 -30.04
CA GLU A 162 12.22 -9.62 -30.62
C GLU A 162 12.70 -8.31 -29.96
N ASN A 163 12.38 -8.11 -28.67
CA ASN A 163 12.66 -6.87 -27.95
C ASN A 163 12.00 -5.61 -28.54
N ARG A 164 10.89 -5.75 -29.27
CA ARG A 164 10.18 -4.64 -29.94
C ARG A 164 9.34 -3.83 -28.95
N TYR A 165 10.02 -3.13 -28.05
CA TYR A 165 9.45 -2.20 -27.09
C TYR A 165 10.31 -0.95 -26.94
N PHE A 166 9.73 0.07 -26.32
CA PHE A 166 10.42 1.23 -25.81
C PHE A 166 10.51 1.12 -24.29
N ASP A 167 11.70 1.31 -23.73
CA ASP A 167 11.84 1.61 -22.31
C ASP A 167 11.88 3.13 -22.16
N ILE A 168 10.86 3.68 -21.48
CA ILE A 168 10.66 5.11 -21.28
C ILE A 168 10.98 5.44 -19.83
N GLU A 169 12.13 6.08 -19.60
CA GLU A 169 12.54 6.58 -18.28
C GLU A 169 11.93 7.97 -18.07
N ILE A 170 11.13 8.11 -17.01
CA ILE A 170 10.51 9.38 -16.59
C ILE A 170 11.21 9.84 -15.31
N GLU A 171 11.81 11.03 -15.37
CA GLU A 171 12.53 11.62 -14.25
C GLU A 171 12.04 13.03 -13.91
N TYR A 172 12.04 13.33 -12.61
CA TYR A 172 11.74 14.65 -12.06
C TYR A 172 12.87 15.11 -11.14
N ALA A 173 13.28 16.37 -11.28
CA ALA A 173 14.27 17.00 -10.43
C ALA A 173 13.80 18.39 -10.01
N LYS A 174 13.59 18.62 -8.72
CA LYS A 174 13.15 19.92 -8.21
C LYS A 174 14.31 20.87 -8.03
N ALA A 175 14.28 22.05 -8.65
CA ALA A 175 15.18 23.14 -8.28
C ALA A 175 14.76 23.73 -6.92
N ASP A 176 13.45 23.85 -6.70
CA ASP A 176 12.78 24.33 -5.49
C ASP A 176 11.37 23.71 -5.36
N ALA A 177 10.64 23.99 -4.28
CA ALA A 177 9.29 23.48 -3.99
C ALA A 177 8.25 23.74 -5.09
N HIS A 178 8.45 24.76 -5.92
CA HIS A 178 7.55 25.15 -7.00
C HIS A 178 8.24 25.23 -8.37
N ASP A 179 9.42 24.63 -8.52
CA ASP A 179 10.21 24.64 -9.75
C ASP A 179 10.75 23.23 -10.03
N ILE A 180 10.16 22.58 -11.03
CA ILE A 180 10.29 21.15 -11.31
C ILE A 180 10.82 20.98 -12.73
N LEU A 181 11.98 20.37 -12.86
CA LEU A 181 12.55 19.95 -14.13
C LEU A 181 12.11 18.52 -14.41
N ILE A 182 11.77 18.26 -15.67
CA ILE A 182 11.14 17.02 -16.12
C ILE A 182 11.93 16.51 -17.32
N ARG A 183 12.35 15.25 -17.29
CA ARG A 183 13.00 14.56 -18.42
C ARG A 183 12.26 13.27 -18.73
N ALA A 184 12.00 13.02 -20.00
CA ALA A 184 11.57 11.71 -20.48
C ALA A 184 12.56 11.22 -21.53
N SER A 185 13.14 10.04 -21.31
CA SER A 185 14.10 9.41 -22.22
C SER A 185 13.52 8.09 -22.71
N ALA A 186 13.35 7.95 -24.03
CA ALA A 186 12.81 6.75 -24.64
C ALA A 186 13.90 6.03 -25.43
N LYS A 187 14.24 4.81 -25.01
CA LYS A 187 15.14 3.91 -25.72
C LYS A 187 14.34 2.96 -26.60
N ASN A 188 14.68 2.88 -27.88
CA ASN A 188 14.18 1.82 -28.76
C ASN A 188 15.00 0.54 -28.53
N CYS A 189 14.41 -0.48 -27.91
CA CYS A 189 15.09 -1.76 -27.64
C CYS A 189 14.97 -2.76 -28.81
N GLY A 190 14.21 -2.40 -29.85
CA GLY A 190 13.96 -3.24 -31.01
C GLY A 190 15.07 -3.15 -32.06
N PRO A 191 15.04 -4.08 -33.04
CA PRO A 191 16.07 -4.18 -34.08
C PRO A 191 15.93 -3.15 -35.21
N GLU A 192 14.81 -2.43 -35.28
CA GLU A 192 14.48 -1.50 -36.37
C GLU A 192 14.08 -0.12 -35.85
N PRO A 193 14.23 0.95 -36.65
CA PRO A 193 13.68 2.26 -36.31
C PRO A 193 12.16 2.18 -36.08
N ALA A 194 11.68 2.82 -35.01
CA ALA A 194 10.27 2.80 -34.65
C ALA A 194 9.76 4.20 -34.29
N ALA A 195 8.52 4.49 -34.67
CA ALA A 195 7.85 5.75 -34.38
C ALA A 195 7.37 5.77 -32.92
N LEU A 196 7.61 6.90 -32.24
CA LEU A 196 7.07 7.16 -30.91
C LEU A 196 6.66 8.61 -30.78
N HIS A 197 5.45 8.80 -30.29
CA HIS A 197 4.86 10.10 -29.99
C HIS A 197 4.82 10.26 -28.48
N LEU A 198 5.32 11.39 -27.98
CA LEU A 198 5.29 11.75 -26.56
C LEU A 198 4.42 12.99 -26.39
N LEU A 199 3.48 12.91 -25.46
CA LEU A 199 2.53 13.98 -25.16
C LEU A 199 2.52 14.30 -23.65
N PRO A 200 3.57 14.97 -23.12
CA PRO A 200 3.49 15.58 -21.80
C PRO A 200 2.25 16.48 -21.72
N THR A 201 1.34 16.14 -20.82
CA THR A 201 0.01 16.73 -20.74
C THR A 201 -0.18 17.40 -19.39
N LEU A 202 -0.64 18.65 -19.41
CA LEU A 202 -0.98 19.46 -18.25
C LEU A 202 -2.48 19.69 -18.23
N TRP A 203 -3.15 19.48 -17.09
CA TRP A 203 -4.59 19.72 -16.98
C TRP A 203 -5.03 20.10 -15.57
N PHE A 204 -6.18 20.75 -15.49
CA PHE A 204 -6.86 20.95 -14.22
C PHE A 204 -7.86 19.82 -13.97
N ARG A 205 -7.86 19.26 -12.76
CA ARG A 205 -8.96 18.42 -12.30
C ARG A 205 -10.24 19.24 -12.34
N ASN A 206 -11.29 18.70 -12.92
CA ASN A 206 -12.52 19.45 -13.10
C ASN A 206 -13.24 19.59 -11.76
N THR A 207 -13.33 20.83 -11.25
CA THR A 207 -14.08 21.14 -10.03
C THR A 207 -15.24 22.12 -10.28
N TRP A 208 -15.35 22.64 -11.51
CA TRP A 208 -16.32 23.68 -11.89
C TRP A 208 -17.60 23.12 -12.49
N SER A 209 -17.63 21.85 -12.92
CA SER A 209 -18.80 21.26 -13.61
C SER A 209 -19.86 20.68 -12.66
N TRP A 210 -19.63 20.74 -11.35
CA TRP A 210 -20.41 20.02 -10.35
C TRP A 210 -21.43 20.89 -9.59
N GLY A 211 -21.59 22.17 -9.95
CA GLY A 211 -22.66 23.04 -9.43
C GLY A 211 -22.29 23.92 -8.23
N GLN A 212 -21.04 23.89 -7.75
CA GLN A 212 -20.59 24.70 -6.61
C GLN A 212 -20.10 26.12 -6.97
N ASN A 213 -20.41 26.65 -8.16
CA ASN A 213 -19.94 27.97 -8.66
C ASN A 213 -18.43 28.21 -8.49
N GLN A 214 -17.61 27.16 -8.65
CA GLN A 214 -16.16 27.32 -8.57
C GLN A 214 -15.61 28.03 -9.83
N PRO A 215 -14.67 28.97 -9.68
CA PRO A 215 -14.07 29.66 -10.81
C PRO A 215 -13.28 28.69 -11.69
N LYS A 216 -13.61 28.67 -12.99
CA LYS A 216 -12.94 27.82 -13.98
C LYS A 216 -11.50 28.29 -14.21
N PRO A 217 -10.48 27.43 -14.04
CA PRO A 217 -9.08 27.76 -14.33
C PRO A 217 -8.82 27.75 -15.84
N THR A 218 -7.63 28.21 -16.26
CA THR A 218 -7.30 28.30 -17.69
C THR A 218 -5.86 27.90 -17.98
N LEU A 219 -5.66 27.12 -19.03
CA LEU A 219 -4.40 26.93 -19.73
C LEU A 219 -4.41 27.79 -20.98
N ARG A 220 -3.28 28.42 -21.31
CA ARG A 220 -3.10 29.18 -22.55
C ARG A 220 -1.66 29.10 -23.03
N LYS A 221 -1.43 29.16 -24.34
CA LYS A 221 -0.09 29.39 -24.87
C LYS A 221 0.39 30.80 -24.52
N ALA A 222 1.63 30.92 -24.06
CA ALA A 222 2.31 32.20 -23.87
C ALA A 222 3.33 32.45 -24.99
N THR A 223 3.86 33.67 -25.05
CA THR A 223 4.80 34.10 -26.10
C THR A 223 6.04 33.21 -26.11
N ASP A 224 6.42 32.74 -27.29
CA ASP A 224 7.63 31.96 -27.52
C ASP A 224 8.87 32.75 -27.06
N ASN A 225 9.73 32.12 -26.27
CA ASN A 225 10.99 32.73 -25.82
C ASN A 225 12.18 32.44 -26.76
N GLY A 226 11.91 31.88 -27.94
CA GLY A 226 12.87 31.63 -29.03
C GLY A 226 13.42 30.20 -29.05
N HIS A 227 13.48 29.52 -27.90
CA HIS A 227 13.97 28.13 -27.77
C HIS A 227 13.00 27.20 -27.04
N ALA A 228 11.91 27.71 -26.48
CA ALA A 228 10.91 26.94 -25.76
C ALA A 228 9.52 27.55 -25.92
N THR A 229 8.54 26.70 -26.25
CA THR A 229 7.13 27.08 -26.20
C THR A 229 6.62 26.96 -24.77
N VAL A 230 5.73 27.86 -24.35
CA VAL A 230 5.27 27.95 -22.95
C VAL A 230 3.75 27.77 -22.86
N ILE A 231 3.32 26.94 -21.92
CA ILE A 231 1.91 26.83 -21.49
C ILE A 231 1.78 27.51 -20.13
N THR A 232 0.98 28.57 -20.04
CA THR A 232 0.63 29.21 -18.76
C THR A 232 -0.66 28.61 -18.20
N ALA A 233 -0.58 28.12 -16.97
CA ALA A 233 -1.69 27.60 -16.18
C ALA A 233 -2.08 28.58 -15.09
N SER A 234 -3.27 29.15 -15.17
CA SER A 234 -3.81 30.11 -14.21
C SER A 234 -4.92 29.47 -13.37
N HIS A 235 -4.73 29.44 -12.05
CA HIS A 235 -5.74 28.92 -11.11
C HIS A 235 -5.90 29.86 -9.90
N PRO A 236 -7.14 30.22 -9.50
CA PRO A 236 -7.39 31.23 -8.45
C PRO A 236 -6.66 31.00 -7.13
N ALA A 237 -6.57 29.75 -6.67
CA ALA A 237 -5.88 29.41 -5.42
C ALA A 237 -4.39 29.06 -5.57
N LEU A 238 -3.92 28.65 -6.75
CA LEU A 238 -2.52 28.23 -6.95
C LEU A 238 -1.67 29.41 -7.44
N GLY A 239 -2.30 30.39 -8.08
CA GLY A 239 -1.62 31.40 -8.88
C GLY A 239 -1.32 30.86 -10.28
N ASP A 240 -0.31 31.45 -10.91
CA ASP A 240 0.12 31.10 -12.25
C ASP A 240 1.31 30.13 -12.22
N TYR A 241 1.29 29.14 -13.09
CA TYR A 241 2.39 28.24 -13.40
C TYR A 241 2.72 28.31 -14.89
N GLU A 242 3.97 28.09 -15.25
CA GLU A 242 4.45 28.03 -16.62
C GLU A 242 5.14 26.68 -16.84
N LEU A 243 4.69 25.95 -17.87
CA LEU A 243 5.36 24.77 -18.39
C LEU A 243 6.15 25.17 -19.63
N PHE A 244 7.47 25.12 -19.52
CA PHE A 244 8.40 25.33 -20.64
C PHE A 244 8.64 23.99 -21.35
N CYS A 245 8.45 23.98 -22.67
CA CYS A 245 8.61 22.81 -23.54
C CYS A 245 9.75 23.08 -24.54
N GLU A 246 10.86 22.36 -24.41
CA GLU A 246 11.98 22.50 -25.36
C GLU A 246 11.64 21.85 -26.69
N SER A 247 11.89 22.54 -27.81
CA SER A 247 11.81 21.98 -29.19
C SER A 247 10.54 21.17 -29.49
N VAL A 248 9.39 21.61 -28.98
CA VAL A 248 8.10 20.95 -29.21
C VAL A 248 7.64 21.14 -30.66
N ALA A 249 6.98 20.14 -31.24
CA ALA A 249 6.48 20.24 -32.61
C ALA A 249 5.20 21.08 -32.68
N ASP A 250 4.23 20.78 -31.81
CA ASP A 250 2.94 21.49 -31.70
C ASP A 250 2.43 21.51 -30.26
N LEU A 251 1.49 22.42 -29.97
CA LEU A 251 0.69 22.39 -28.75
C LEU A 251 -0.77 22.14 -29.07
N PHE A 252 -1.41 21.24 -28.32
CA PHE A 252 -2.84 20.96 -28.45
C PHE A 252 -3.58 21.38 -27.18
N PHE A 253 -4.71 22.07 -27.33
CA PHE A 253 -5.53 22.55 -26.22
C PHE A 253 -6.97 22.02 -26.33
N THR A 254 -7.53 21.64 -25.19
CA THR A 254 -8.94 21.23 -25.06
C THR A 254 -9.44 21.49 -23.64
N GLU A 255 -10.66 21.07 -23.34
CA GLU A 255 -11.23 21.08 -22.00
C GLU A 255 -11.12 19.70 -21.33
N ASN A 256 -10.81 19.65 -20.03
CA ASN A 256 -11.03 18.44 -19.23
C ASN A 256 -12.54 18.30 -18.92
N LYS A 257 -13.34 18.07 -19.97
CA LYS A 257 -14.80 17.97 -19.90
C LYS A 257 -15.26 16.71 -20.65
N SER A 258 -16.19 15.98 -20.04
CA SER A 258 -16.72 14.73 -20.60
C SER A 258 -17.26 14.92 -22.02
N ASN A 259 -16.89 14.01 -22.91
CA ASN A 259 -17.46 13.85 -24.25
C ASN A 259 -18.84 13.20 -24.13
N SER A 260 -19.86 14.03 -23.94
CA SER A 260 -21.23 13.63 -23.69
C SER A 260 -21.87 12.95 -24.90
N GLU A 261 -21.42 13.30 -26.10
CA GLU A 261 -21.93 12.73 -27.35
C GLU A 261 -21.50 11.27 -27.48
N ARG A 262 -20.22 10.97 -27.21
CA ARG A 262 -19.70 9.61 -27.18
C ARG A 262 -20.31 8.78 -26.05
N LEU A 263 -20.39 9.34 -24.84
CA LEU A 263 -20.75 8.58 -23.63
C LEU A 263 -22.25 8.35 -23.49
N TRP A 264 -23.07 9.32 -23.89
CA TRP A 264 -24.51 9.33 -23.60
C TRP A 264 -25.38 9.73 -24.80
N GLY A 265 -24.81 9.95 -25.99
CA GLY A 265 -25.56 10.39 -27.17
C GLY A 265 -26.13 11.81 -27.05
N ILE A 266 -25.61 12.63 -26.11
CA ILE A 266 -26.08 13.99 -25.85
C ILE A 266 -25.11 15.00 -26.48
N PRO A 267 -25.59 16.03 -27.21
CA PRO A 267 -24.71 17.02 -27.83
C PRO A 267 -23.73 17.65 -26.84
N ASN A 268 -22.46 17.73 -27.26
CA ASN A 268 -21.43 18.36 -26.46
C ASN A 268 -21.67 19.88 -26.32
N PRO A 269 -21.50 20.46 -25.12
CA PRO A 269 -21.63 21.91 -24.92
C PRO A 269 -20.47 22.72 -25.52
N THR A 270 -19.40 22.04 -25.92
CA THR A 270 -18.21 22.59 -26.61
C THR A 270 -17.66 21.51 -27.53
N PRO A 271 -17.14 21.84 -28.72
CA PRO A 271 -16.48 20.86 -29.58
C PRO A 271 -15.14 20.35 -29.00
N PHE A 272 -14.56 21.09 -28.04
CA PHE A 272 -13.28 20.75 -27.41
C PHE A 272 -13.54 19.98 -26.11
N VAL A 273 -13.46 18.66 -26.16
CA VAL A 273 -13.75 17.72 -25.06
C VAL A 273 -12.49 16.94 -24.64
N LYS A 274 -12.59 16.16 -23.55
CA LYS A 274 -11.43 15.52 -22.88
C LYS A 274 -10.55 14.68 -23.81
N ASP A 275 -11.18 13.96 -24.74
CA ASP A 275 -10.54 13.06 -25.72
C ASP A 275 -10.21 13.76 -27.06
N SER A 276 -10.41 15.07 -27.20
CA SER A 276 -10.07 15.80 -28.43
C SER A 276 -8.59 15.67 -28.82
N ILE A 277 -7.68 15.63 -27.85
CA ILE A 277 -6.24 15.46 -28.12
C ILE A 277 -5.97 14.05 -28.68
N ASN A 278 -6.68 13.04 -28.18
CA ASN A 278 -6.61 11.67 -28.70
C ASN A 278 -6.97 11.64 -30.19
N ASP A 279 -8.17 12.14 -30.51
CA ASP A 279 -8.68 12.11 -31.88
C ASP A 279 -7.86 12.99 -32.84
N ARG A 280 -7.19 14.03 -32.33
CA ARG A 280 -6.31 14.88 -33.15
C ARG A 280 -5.05 14.15 -33.58
N VAL A 281 -4.50 13.33 -32.69
CA VAL A 281 -3.24 12.61 -32.90
C VAL A 281 -3.48 11.30 -33.62
N VAL A 282 -4.45 10.51 -33.17
CA VAL A 282 -4.72 9.15 -33.66
C VAL A 282 -5.58 9.18 -34.92
N ASP A 283 -6.68 9.94 -34.93
CA ASP A 283 -7.60 10.00 -36.08
C ASP A 283 -7.27 11.14 -37.07
N GLY A 284 -6.33 12.04 -36.72
CA GLY A 284 -5.96 13.19 -37.55
C GLY A 284 -7.04 14.28 -37.67
N LYS A 285 -8.05 14.30 -36.78
CA LYS A 285 -9.11 15.32 -36.81
C LYS A 285 -8.55 16.68 -36.35
N ILE A 286 -8.45 17.65 -37.26
CA ILE A 286 -7.76 18.93 -36.98
C ILE A 286 -8.64 19.90 -36.16
N ASP A 287 -9.94 19.97 -36.47
CA ASP A 287 -10.84 21.02 -35.95
C ASP A 287 -11.38 20.76 -34.53
N ILE A 288 -10.95 19.67 -33.89
CA ILE A 288 -11.46 19.24 -32.58
C ILE A 288 -10.56 19.65 -31.41
N VAL A 289 -9.39 20.25 -31.68
CA VAL A 289 -8.56 20.93 -30.68
C VAL A 289 -8.71 22.44 -30.84
N ASN A 290 -8.60 23.18 -29.74
CA ASN A 290 -8.88 24.61 -29.73
C ASN A 290 -7.74 25.39 -30.40
N SER A 291 -7.98 25.87 -31.63
CA SER A 291 -7.03 26.66 -32.42
C SER A 291 -6.73 28.04 -31.83
N ALA A 292 -7.53 28.51 -30.86
CA ALA A 292 -7.23 29.71 -30.08
C ALA A 292 -6.25 29.44 -28.92
N GLU A 293 -5.72 28.21 -28.82
CA GLU A 293 -4.64 27.81 -27.92
C GLU A 293 -4.93 28.08 -26.43
N PHE A 294 -6.18 27.80 -26.02
CA PHE A 294 -6.63 27.89 -24.63
C PHE A 294 -7.54 26.72 -24.23
N GLY A 295 -7.64 26.43 -22.93
CA GLY A 295 -8.54 25.40 -22.40
C GLY A 295 -8.31 25.08 -20.93
N THR A 296 -8.57 23.84 -20.53
CA THR A 296 -8.26 23.31 -19.18
C THR A 296 -7.43 22.02 -19.22
N LYS A 297 -7.15 21.49 -20.42
CA LYS A 297 -6.21 20.40 -20.70
C LYS A 297 -5.36 20.80 -21.91
N ALA A 298 -4.06 20.59 -21.85
CA ALA A 298 -3.14 20.90 -22.94
C ALA A 298 -1.99 19.89 -23.02
N ALA A 299 -1.55 19.54 -24.22
CA ALA A 299 -0.45 18.62 -24.45
C ALA A 299 0.64 19.24 -25.34
N ALA A 300 1.89 19.01 -24.97
CA ALA A 300 3.05 19.31 -25.79
C ALA A 300 3.32 18.11 -26.71
N TYR A 301 3.24 18.27 -28.01
CA TYR A 301 3.35 17.16 -28.96
C TYR A 301 4.77 17.01 -29.49
N TYR A 302 5.36 15.84 -29.23
CA TYR A 302 6.65 15.42 -29.75
C TYR A 302 6.48 14.17 -30.61
N LYS A 303 7.15 14.15 -31.77
CA LYS A 303 7.16 13.00 -32.67
C LYS A 303 8.59 12.62 -33.03
N PHE A 304 8.94 11.36 -32.83
CA PHE A 304 10.25 10.81 -33.16
C PHE A 304 10.11 9.55 -34.01
N ASN A 305 11.12 9.33 -34.86
CA ASN A 305 11.42 8.02 -35.41
C ASN A 305 12.77 7.61 -34.83
N ILE A 306 12.74 6.77 -33.78
CA ILE A 306 13.91 6.45 -32.96
C ILE A 306 14.65 5.29 -33.64
N PRO A 307 15.92 5.46 -34.06
CA PRO A 307 16.69 4.34 -34.62
C PRO A 307 16.84 3.18 -33.64
N ALA A 308 17.13 1.98 -34.16
CA ALA A 308 17.33 0.79 -33.34
C ALA A 308 18.43 1.02 -32.28
N ASN A 309 18.16 0.62 -31.02
CA ASN A 309 19.07 0.77 -29.87
C ASN A 309 19.46 2.22 -29.50
N GLU A 310 18.88 3.23 -30.16
CA GLU A 310 19.13 4.63 -29.83
C GLU A 310 18.15 5.14 -28.77
N THR A 311 18.55 6.21 -28.10
CA THR A 311 17.75 6.90 -27.08
C THR A 311 17.51 8.35 -27.50
N ILE A 312 16.26 8.79 -27.40
CA ILE A 312 15.91 10.21 -27.47
C ILE A 312 15.53 10.71 -26.09
N SER A 313 15.65 12.03 -25.86
CA SER A 313 15.22 12.65 -24.62
C SER A 313 14.51 13.98 -24.90
N ILE A 314 13.46 14.27 -24.14
CA ILE A 314 12.81 15.58 -24.10
C ILE A 314 12.98 16.22 -22.72
N ARG A 315 13.00 17.55 -22.70
CA ARG A 315 13.15 18.35 -21.47
C ARG A 315 12.00 19.33 -21.31
N LEU A 316 11.43 19.36 -20.11
CA LEU A 316 10.41 20.34 -19.72
C LEU A 316 10.73 20.93 -18.35
N ARG A 317 10.15 22.09 -18.05
CA ARG A 317 10.25 22.72 -16.72
C ARG A 317 8.91 23.32 -16.33
N LEU A 318 8.33 22.86 -15.23
CA LEU A 318 7.12 23.43 -14.63
C LEU A 318 7.52 24.31 -13.45
N THR A 319 7.24 25.61 -13.55
CA THR A 319 7.62 26.58 -12.51
C THR A 319 6.49 27.55 -12.22
N ARG A 320 6.44 28.07 -10.99
CA ARG A 320 5.46 29.10 -10.63
C ARG A 320 5.86 30.45 -11.26
N ALA A 321 4.91 31.11 -11.90
CA ALA A 321 5.11 32.45 -12.45
C ALA A 321 4.88 33.52 -11.37
N GLY A 322 5.90 34.33 -11.09
CA GLY A 322 5.82 35.48 -10.17
C GLY A 322 5.79 35.14 -8.67
N ASP A 323 5.73 36.18 -7.83
CA ASP A 323 5.58 36.06 -6.38
C ASP A 323 4.12 35.67 -6.01
N PRO A 324 3.90 34.89 -4.93
CA PRO A 324 2.58 34.42 -4.53
C PRO A 324 1.57 35.58 -4.32
N PRO A 325 0.30 35.45 -4.74
CA PRO A 325 -0.74 36.33 -4.23
C PRO A 325 -0.94 36.03 -2.74
N SER A 326 -0.59 36.99 -1.87
CA SER A 326 -0.84 36.89 -0.43
C SER A 326 -2.33 37.08 -0.14
N PRO A 327 -3.01 36.20 0.62
CA PRO A 327 -4.41 36.39 1.02
C PRO A 327 -4.61 37.44 2.12
N THR A 328 -3.55 38.01 2.70
CA THR A 328 -3.64 38.96 3.82
C THR A 328 -2.54 40.02 3.75
N ALA A 329 -2.79 41.09 3.00
CA ALA A 329 -1.92 42.26 2.98
C ALA A 329 -2.23 43.20 4.15
N SER A 330 -1.65 42.95 5.32
CA SER A 330 -1.28 44.01 6.28
C SER A 330 -0.20 43.52 7.27
N SER A 331 1.05 43.50 6.85
CA SER A 331 2.20 43.98 7.64
C SER A 331 3.49 43.56 6.94
N ALA A 332 4.37 44.54 6.78
CA ALA A 332 5.64 44.40 6.12
C ALA A 332 6.53 43.36 6.82
N ARG A 333 7.00 42.35 6.07
CA ARG A 333 8.27 41.68 6.34
C ARG A 333 9.01 41.41 5.05
N THR A 334 10.27 41.80 5.07
CA THR A 334 11.32 41.61 4.08
C THR A 334 11.59 40.12 3.92
N TYR A 335 11.10 39.54 2.82
CA TYR A 335 11.52 38.20 2.38
C TYR A 335 12.89 38.32 1.70
N GLY A 336 13.82 37.45 2.14
CA GLY A 336 15.11 37.28 1.49
C GLY A 336 14.92 36.96 0.02
N ALA A 337 15.71 37.63 -0.82
CA ALA A 337 15.59 37.67 -2.26
C ALA A 337 15.48 36.27 -2.91
N ALA A 338 14.25 35.84 -3.21
CA ALA A 338 14.01 35.00 -4.37
C ALA A 338 14.41 35.84 -5.58
N SER A 339 15.44 35.39 -6.29
CA SER A 339 16.01 36.12 -7.41
C SER A 339 14.91 36.40 -8.43
N LYS A 340 14.64 37.68 -8.69
CA LYS A 340 14.17 38.16 -10.00
C LYS A 340 15.17 37.70 -11.07
N LYS A 341 15.10 36.44 -11.51
CA LYS A 341 15.68 36.04 -12.78
C LYS A 341 14.69 36.42 -13.87
N LYS A 342 14.77 37.70 -14.27
CA LYS A 342 14.38 38.12 -15.62
C LYS A 342 15.22 37.32 -16.63
N SER A 343 14.58 36.78 -17.66
CA SER A 343 15.15 36.50 -18.99
C SER A 343 16.49 35.74 -19.02
N GLY A 344 16.50 34.47 -18.61
CA GLY A 344 17.57 33.51 -18.93
C GLY A 344 16.99 32.29 -19.64
N GLU A 345 17.81 31.56 -20.40
CA GLU A 345 17.42 30.29 -21.03
C GLU A 345 16.87 29.31 -19.97
N PRO A 346 15.61 28.82 -20.09
CA PRO A 346 14.93 28.04 -19.03
C PRO A 346 15.59 26.69 -18.73
N PHE A 347 16.46 26.21 -19.61
CA PHE A 347 17.15 24.91 -19.52
C PHE A 347 18.66 25.01 -19.22
N ALA A 348 19.21 26.21 -19.02
CA ALA A 348 20.66 26.40 -18.85
C ALA A 348 21.25 25.69 -17.62
N ASP A 349 20.48 25.55 -16.54
CA ASP A 349 20.89 24.87 -15.30
C ASP A 349 20.38 23.43 -15.18
N PHE A 350 19.78 22.89 -16.25
CA PHE A 350 19.02 21.63 -16.22
C PHE A 350 19.87 20.44 -15.78
N GLU A 351 20.95 20.13 -16.51
CA GLU A 351 21.82 18.98 -16.19
C GLU A 351 22.52 19.14 -14.84
N LYS A 352 22.84 20.38 -14.45
CA LYS A 352 23.45 20.68 -13.15
C LYS A 352 22.49 20.34 -12.01
N ILE A 353 21.21 20.70 -12.14
CA ILE A 353 20.19 20.40 -11.13
C ILE A 353 19.92 18.89 -11.07
N PHE A 354 19.78 18.21 -12.22
CA PHE A 354 19.61 16.76 -12.26
C PHE A 354 20.76 16.02 -11.58
N THR A 355 22.00 16.35 -11.95
CA THR A 355 23.21 15.78 -11.34
C THR A 355 23.21 16.01 -9.83
N LYS A 356 22.85 17.23 -9.38
CA LYS A 356 22.78 17.58 -7.96
C LYS A 356 21.72 16.78 -7.22
N ARG A 357 20.49 16.70 -7.74
CA ARG A 357 19.37 15.98 -7.11
C ARG A 357 19.64 14.49 -7.02
N ARG A 358 20.25 13.88 -8.05
CA ARG A 358 20.69 12.49 -8.04
C ARG A 358 21.76 12.23 -6.98
N ALA A 359 22.81 13.07 -6.94
CA ALA A 359 23.88 12.93 -5.94
C ALA A 359 23.37 13.10 -4.50
N GLU A 360 22.41 14.00 -4.26
CA GLU A 360 21.78 14.16 -2.94
C GLU A 360 20.89 12.96 -2.57
N ALA A 361 20.22 12.33 -3.55
CA ALA A 361 19.48 11.09 -3.34
C ALA A 361 20.44 9.94 -2.98
N ASP A 362 21.57 9.82 -3.68
CA ASP A 362 22.61 8.83 -3.39
C ASP A 362 23.22 9.05 -2.00
N GLU A 363 23.51 10.29 -1.60
CA GLU A 363 23.97 10.63 -0.25
C GLU A 363 22.94 10.25 0.82
N PHE A 364 21.66 10.57 0.58
CA PHE A 364 20.58 10.26 1.51
C PHE A 364 20.44 8.75 1.74
N TYR A 365 20.30 7.97 0.66
CA TYR A 365 20.17 6.52 0.77
C TYR A 365 21.44 5.84 1.25
N GLY A 366 22.61 6.34 0.84
CA GLY A 366 23.91 5.88 1.36
C GLY A 366 24.03 6.06 2.88
N SER A 367 23.43 7.11 3.45
CA SER A 367 23.43 7.35 4.90
C SER A 367 22.49 6.46 5.70
N LEU A 368 21.46 5.88 5.05
CA LEU A 368 20.52 4.96 5.69
C LEU A 368 21.04 3.51 5.70
N ALA A 369 21.64 3.10 4.59
CA ALA A 369 22.03 1.72 4.35
C ALA A 369 23.24 1.28 5.21
N PRO A 370 23.10 0.26 6.08
CA PRO A 370 24.20 -0.28 6.88
C PRO A 370 25.41 -0.68 6.05
N ALA A 371 26.62 -0.52 6.60
CA ALA A 371 27.87 -0.79 5.88
C ALA A 371 28.03 -2.27 5.46
N SER A 372 27.33 -3.19 6.12
CA SER A 372 27.33 -4.63 5.85
C SER A 372 26.54 -5.04 4.61
N LEU A 373 25.67 -4.18 4.06
CA LEU A 373 24.83 -4.50 2.92
C LEU A 373 25.62 -4.56 1.60
N THR A 374 25.33 -5.57 0.79
CA THR A 374 25.78 -5.67 -0.61
C THR A 374 25.09 -4.61 -1.48
N GLU A 375 25.57 -4.41 -2.71
CA GLU A 375 24.94 -3.49 -3.66
C GLU A 375 23.51 -3.91 -4.00
N GLU A 376 23.28 -5.20 -4.28
CA GLU A 376 21.95 -5.76 -4.54
C GLU A 376 20.98 -5.49 -3.38
N GLN A 377 21.41 -5.72 -2.14
CA GLN A 377 20.59 -5.47 -0.95
C GLN A 377 20.25 -3.99 -0.77
N ARG A 378 21.19 -3.08 -1.10
CA ARG A 378 20.94 -1.63 -1.09
C ARG A 378 19.94 -1.22 -2.16
N GLU A 379 20.00 -1.83 -3.34
CA GLU A 379 19.07 -1.56 -4.45
C GLU A 379 17.65 -2.00 -4.11
N VAL A 380 17.47 -3.22 -3.58
CA VAL A 380 16.17 -3.71 -3.13
C VAL A 380 15.59 -2.78 -2.07
N GLN A 381 16.40 -2.39 -1.07
CA GLN A 381 15.97 -1.47 -0.03
C GLN A 381 15.56 -0.10 -0.60
N ARG A 382 16.35 0.48 -1.51
CA ARG A 382 16.07 1.78 -2.13
C ARG A 382 14.80 1.75 -2.96
N GLN A 383 14.57 0.70 -3.76
CA GLN A 383 13.36 0.58 -4.58
C GLN A 383 12.11 0.30 -3.74
N ALA A 384 12.23 -0.42 -2.62
CA ALA A 384 11.12 -0.54 -1.67
C ALA A 384 10.70 0.83 -1.09
N PHE A 385 11.66 1.69 -0.73
CA PHE A 385 11.36 3.07 -0.33
C PHE A 385 10.82 3.91 -1.49
N ALA A 386 11.37 3.77 -2.69
CA ALA A 386 10.90 4.49 -3.86
C ALA A 386 9.43 4.17 -4.15
N GLY A 387 9.05 2.89 -4.13
CA GLY A 387 7.69 2.43 -4.32
C GLY A 387 6.71 3.03 -3.31
N LEU A 388 7.01 3.00 -2.01
CA LEU A 388 6.20 3.67 -0.97
C LEU A 388 5.95 5.15 -1.27
N LEU A 389 6.97 5.85 -1.75
CA LEU A 389 6.92 7.28 -2.03
C LEU A 389 6.16 7.58 -3.34
N TRP A 390 6.28 6.72 -4.35
CA TRP A 390 5.49 6.76 -5.58
C TRP A 390 4.02 6.41 -5.33
N ASN A 391 3.73 5.52 -4.38
CA ASN A 391 2.38 5.13 -3.95
C ASN A 391 1.66 6.18 -3.09
N LYS A 392 2.24 7.35 -2.82
CA LYS A 392 1.51 8.47 -2.21
C LYS A 392 0.47 9.02 -3.18
N GLN A 393 -0.81 9.02 -2.84
CA GLN A 393 -1.89 9.48 -3.73
C GLN A 393 -2.71 10.58 -3.07
N PHE A 394 -3.15 11.58 -3.82
CA PHE A 394 -4.23 12.45 -3.38
C PHE A 394 -5.54 11.65 -3.37
N TYR A 395 -6.11 11.46 -2.19
CA TYR A 395 -7.38 10.75 -2.01
C TYR A 395 -8.45 11.73 -1.53
N HIS A 396 -9.51 11.83 -2.33
CA HIS A 396 -10.63 12.73 -2.11
C HIS A 396 -11.92 11.94 -2.25
N TYR A 397 -12.68 11.87 -1.17
CA TYR A 397 -13.98 11.22 -1.14
C TYR A 397 -14.76 11.80 0.04
N ILE A 398 -15.82 12.54 -0.28
CA ILE A 398 -16.71 13.14 0.72
C ILE A 398 -18.03 12.38 0.61
N VAL A 399 -18.29 11.51 1.58
CA VAL A 399 -19.40 10.55 1.49
C VAL A 399 -20.75 11.28 1.43
N GLU A 400 -20.92 12.36 2.20
CA GLU A 400 -22.11 13.21 2.13
C GLU A 400 -22.38 13.73 0.71
N GLU A 401 -21.40 14.39 0.10
CA GLU A 401 -21.54 14.93 -1.26
C GLU A 401 -21.78 13.83 -2.30
N TRP A 402 -21.18 12.65 -2.13
CA TRP A 402 -21.38 11.52 -3.04
C TRP A 402 -22.77 10.89 -2.94
N LEU A 403 -23.31 10.79 -1.72
CA LEU A 403 -24.67 10.31 -1.45
C LEU A 403 -25.72 11.29 -1.99
N ASP A 404 -25.57 12.59 -1.68
CA ASP A 404 -26.53 13.63 -2.09
C ASP A 404 -26.46 13.93 -3.60
N GLY A 405 -25.29 13.71 -4.20
CA GLY A 405 -25.03 14.03 -5.60
C GLY A 405 -24.65 15.49 -5.82
N ASP A 406 -24.04 15.74 -6.98
CA ASP A 406 -23.59 17.06 -7.38
C ASP A 406 -24.75 17.87 -8.01
N PRO A 407 -25.05 19.11 -7.58
CA PRO A 407 -26.14 19.92 -8.13
C PRO A 407 -26.06 20.19 -9.64
N GLY A 408 -24.86 20.10 -10.22
CA GLY A 408 -24.63 20.24 -11.66
C GLY A 408 -24.86 18.96 -12.48
N GLN A 409 -25.29 17.86 -11.85
CA GLN A 409 -25.46 16.54 -12.46
C GLN A 409 -26.91 16.04 -12.26
N PRO A 410 -27.34 14.99 -12.99
CA PRO A 410 -28.60 14.32 -12.68
C PRO A 410 -28.62 13.83 -11.22
N PRO A 411 -29.81 13.83 -10.56
CA PRO A 411 -29.95 13.27 -9.22
C PRO A 411 -29.44 11.82 -9.17
N PRO A 412 -28.79 11.43 -8.05
CA PRO A 412 -28.34 10.05 -7.88
C PRO A 412 -29.54 9.09 -7.77
N PRO A 413 -29.36 7.79 -8.09
CA PRO A 413 -30.38 6.77 -7.84
C PRO A 413 -30.73 6.68 -6.34
N GLU A 414 -31.99 6.43 -6.02
CA GLU A 414 -32.48 6.34 -4.62
C GLU A 414 -31.79 5.21 -3.84
N GLU A 415 -31.43 4.12 -4.53
CA GLU A 415 -30.70 2.99 -3.96
C GLU A 415 -29.36 3.40 -3.33
N ARG A 416 -28.76 4.50 -3.80
CA ARG A 416 -27.48 5.00 -3.25
C ARG A 416 -27.61 5.42 -1.78
N GLU A 417 -28.77 5.92 -1.34
CA GLU A 417 -28.98 6.36 0.04
C GLU A 417 -28.82 5.23 1.07
N GLN A 418 -29.01 3.98 0.63
CA GLN A 418 -28.87 2.77 1.45
C GLN A 418 -27.70 1.88 0.97
N GLY A 419 -26.93 2.36 -0.01
CA GLY A 419 -25.83 1.64 -0.64
C GLY A 419 -24.53 1.70 0.14
N ARG A 420 -23.41 1.51 -0.58
CA ARG A 420 -22.07 1.49 0.02
C ARG A 420 -21.81 2.73 0.88
N ASN A 421 -21.26 2.49 2.06
CA ASN A 421 -20.79 3.54 2.97
C ASN A 421 -21.88 4.55 3.42
N ALA A 422 -23.17 4.26 3.26
CA ALA A 422 -24.27 5.15 3.67
C ALA A 422 -24.20 5.55 5.16
N GLY A 423 -23.71 4.65 6.03
CA GLY A 423 -23.49 4.92 7.46
C GLY A 423 -22.36 5.92 7.76
N TRP A 424 -21.54 6.27 6.76
CA TRP A 424 -20.32 7.06 6.90
C TRP A 424 -20.45 8.48 6.37
N ARG A 425 -21.66 9.05 6.36
CA ARG A 425 -21.95 10.38 5.82
C ARG A 425 -21.01 11.49 6.34
N HIS A 426 -20.51 11.39 7.57
CA HIS A 426 -19.57 12.34 8.19
C HIS A 426 -18.12 12.27 7.65
N LEU A 427 -17.78 11.22 6.89
CA LEU A 427 -16.43 10.93 6.45
C LEU A 427 -16.03 11.87 5.31
N TYR A 428 -14.96 12.63 5.55
CA TYR A 428 -14.42 13.64 4.65
C TYR A 428 -12.95 13.33 4.38
N ASN A 429 -12.65 12.70 3.25
CA ASN A 429 -11.26 12.54 2.82
C ASN A 429 -10.88 13.63 1.81
N GLU A 430 -9.76 14.30 2.03
CA GLU A 430 -9.17 15.25 1.06
C GLU A 430 -7.67 15.44 1.39
N ARG A 431 -6.88 14.37 1.29
CA ARG A 431 -5.48 14.36 1.73
C ARG A 431 -4.61 13.46 0.86
N VAL A 432 -3.31 13.74 0.84
CA VAL A 432 -2.31 12.81 0.32
C VAL A 432 -2.12 11.68 1.33
N MET A 433 -2.34 10.45 0.88
CA MET A 433 -2.25 9.23 1.68
C MET A 433 -1.32 8.21 1.02
N SER A 434 -0.70 7.35 1.81
CA SER A 434 0.05 6.21 1.27
C SER A 434 -0.91 5.08 0.92
N MET A 435 -0.87 4.60 -0.31
CA MET A 435 -1.72 3.51 -0.80
C MET A 435 -0.96 2.17 -0.79
N PRO A 436 -1.66 1.02 -0.72
CA PRO A 436 -1.05 -0.30 -0.91
C PRO A 436 -0.32 -0.37 -2.25
N ASP A 437 -1.05 -0.03 -3.32
CA ASP A 437 -0.56 0.29 -4.66
C ASP A 437 -1.46 1.37 -5.29
N LYS A 438 -1.24 1.76 -6.55
CA LYS A 438 -1.98 2.86 -7.20
C LYS A 438 -2.78 2.46 -8.43
N TRP A 439 -2.76 1.19 -8.75
CA TRP A 439 -3.50 0.62 -9.86
C TRP A 439 -4.61 -0.30 -9.33
N GLU A 440 -4.33 -1.36 -8.58
CA GLU A 440 -5.36 -2.26 -8.03
C GLU A 440 -6.10 -1.60 -6.87
N PHE A 441 -5.36 -1.03 -5.93
CA PHE A 441 -5.85 -0.38 -4.72
C PHE A 441 -5.62 1.14 -4.73
N PRO A 442 -6.19 1.93 -5.67
CA PRO A 442 -6.04 3.40 -5.71
C PRO A 442 -6.89 4.09 -4.62
N TRP A 443 -6.92 3.50 -3.43
CA TRP A 443 -7.66 3.82 -2.24
C TRP A 443 -6.92 3.25 -1.01
N TYR A 444 -7.16 3.81 0.18
CA TYR A 444 -6.47 3.37 1.39
C TYR A 444 -7.19 2.19 2.06
N ALA A 445 -6.41 1.30 2.67
CA ALA A 445 -6.86 0.40 3.71
C ALA A 445 -6.19 0.79 5.04
N SER A 446 -6.97 0.89 6.11
CA SER A 446 -6.46 1.43 7.38
C SER A 446 -5.45 0.52 8.07
N TRP A 447 -5.60 -0.80 7.94
CA TRP A 447 -4.62 -1.73 8.52
C TRP A 447 -3.33 -1.80 7.71
N ASP A 448 -3.38 -1.79 6.37
CA ASP A 448 -2.23 -1.63 5.47
C ASP A 448 -1.39 -0.41 5.85
N LEU A 449 -2.06 0.74 6.04
CA LEU A 449 -1.42 2.01 6.38
C LEU A 449 -0.56 1.90 7.65
N ALA A 450 -0.96 1.06 8.61
CA ALA A 450 -0.18 0.79 9.82
C ALA A 450 1.19 0.17 9.48
N PHE A 451 1.23 -0.78 8.55
CA PHE A 451 2.45 -1.40 8.07
C PHE A 451 3.29 -0.47 7.20
N HIS A 452 2.67 0.38 6.37
CA HIS A 452 3.39 1.36 5.54
C HIS A 452 4.20 2.33 6.41
N CYS A 453 3.65 2.70 7.57
CA CYS A 453 4.23 3.71 8.44
C CYS A 453 5.59 3.30 9.05
N LEU A 454 5.89 2.01 9.18
CA LEU A 454 7.17 1.55 9.73
C LEU A 454 8.36 1.86 8.81
N PRO A 455 8.39 1.39 7.55
CA PRO A 455 9.43 1.78 6.60
C PRO A 455 9.37 3.28 6.27
N LEU A 456 8.19 3.90 6.18
CA LEU A 456 8.09 5.36 6.02
C LEU A 456 8.78 6.10 7.16
N ALA A 457 8.68 5.64 8.41
CA ALA A 457 9.36 6.28 9.53
C ALA A 457 10.90 6.21 9.45
N LEU A 458 11.48 5.36 8.60
CA LEU A 458 12.92 5.37 8.34
C LEU A 458 13.36 6.55 7.46
N VAL A 459 12.47 7.08 6.63
CA VAL A 459 12.78 8.10 5.61
C VAL A 459 12.03 9.42 5.81
N ASP A 460 10.85 9.40 6.43
CA ASP A 460 9.96 10.54 6.73
C ASP A 460 9.01 10.20 7.91
N ASP A 461 9.53 10.31 9.14
CA ASP A 461 8.79 10.04 10.38
C ASP A 461 7.57 10.97 10.54
N GLN A 462 7.64 12.21 10.07
CA GLN A 462 6.56 13.17 10.18
C GLN A 462 5.38 12.77 9.28
N PHE A 463 5.65 12.31 8.05
CA PHE A 463 4.60 11.79 7.18
C PHE A 463 3.96 10.53 7.78
N ALA A 464 4.76 9.57 8.27
CA ALA A 464 4.25 8.36 8.93
C ALA A 464 3.33 8.68 10.12
N LYS A 465 3.74 9.59 11.02
CA LYS A 465 2.89 10.06 12.14
C LYS A 465 1.61 10.71 11.63
N THR A 466 1.68 11.51 10.57
CA THR A 466 0.52 12.20 9.99
C THR A 466 -0.50 11.20 9.43
N GLN A 467 -0.04 10.12 8.78
CA GLN A 467 -0.92 9.07 8.25
C GLN A 467 -1.71 8.37 9.36
N LEU A 468 -1.05 7.96 10.45
CA LEU A 468 -1.69 7.32 11.60
C LEU A 468 -2.69 8.26 12.31
N VAL A 469 -2.35 9.54 12.45
CA VAL A 469 -3.28 10.53 13.04
C VAL A 469 -4.47 10.79 12.13
N LEU A 470 -4.28 10.76 10.81
CA LEU A 470 -5.31 11.12 9.83
C LEU A 470 -6.54 10.22 9.94
N ILE A 471 -6.34 8.90 9.98
CA ILE A 471 -7.43 7.92 9.96
C ILE A 471 -8.29 7.90 11.24
N VAL A 472 -7.82 8.57 12.31
CA VAL A 472 -8.52 8.69 13.60
C VAL A 472 -9.04 10.10 13.89
N ARG A 473 -8.98 11.01 12.91
CA ARG A 473 -9.59 12.34 13.05
C ARG A 473 -11.10 12.25 13.14
N GLU A 474 -11.71 13.28 13.71
CA GLU A 474 -13.15 13.37 13.98
C GLU A 474 -14.02 13.26 12.72
N TRP A 475 -13.46 13.60 11.55
CA TRP A 475 -14.11 13.51 10.25
C TRP A 475 -13.61 12.32 9.40
N TYR A 476 -12.89 11.36 10.01
CA TYR A 476 -12.48 10.08 9.41
C TYR A 476 -12.98 8.90 10.26
N GLN A 477 -12.79 8.96 11.58
CA GLN A 477 -13.27 7.94 12.52
C GLN A 477 -14.77 8.10 12.74
N HIS A 478 -15.50 6.99 12.72
CA HIS A 478 -16.92 6.98 13.03
C HIS A 478 -17.16 7.48 14.47
N PRO A 479 -18.23 8.26 14.73
CA PRO A 479 -18.57 8.73 16.08
C PRO A 479 -18.75 7.65 17.15
N ASN A 480 -18.93 6.39 16.76
CA ASN A 480 -19.03 5.23 17.67
C ASN A 480 -17.66 4.64 18.05
N GLY A 481 -16.56 5.15 17.48
CA GLY A 481 -15.20 4.69 17.69
C GLY A 481 -14.61 3.84 16.58
N LYS A 482 -15.40 3.40 15.60
CA LYS A 482 -14.92 2.57 14.48
C LYS A 482 -14.00 3.36 13.55
N ILE A 483 -12.95 2.70 13.09
CA ILE A 483 -12.01 3.24 12.11
C ILE A 483 -12.43 2.72 10.74
N PRO A 484 -12.48 3.56 9.69
CA PRO A 484 -12.93 3.13 8.37
C PRO A 484 -11.99 2.07 7.82
N ALA A 485 -12.51 0.92 7.39
CA ALA A 485 -11.67 -0.17 6.90
C ALA A 485 -11.00 0.17 5.56
N TYR A 486 -11.77 0.20 4.49
CA TYR A 486 -11.30 0.50 3.12
C TYR A 486 -12.45 1.00 2.23
N GLU A 487 -12.14 1.55 1.05
CA GLU A 487 -13.10 2.28 0.18
C GLU A 487 -14.37 1.48 -0.16
N TRP A 488 -14.26 0.18 -0.41
CA TRP A 488 -15.41 -0.66 -0.76
C TRP A 488 -16.38 -0.91 0.38
N ASN A 489 -15.89 -0.93 1.62
CA ASN A 489 -16.72 -1.09 2.80
C ASN A 489 -16.03 -0.51 4.04
N PHE A 490 -16.35 0.73 4.40
CA PHE A 490 -15.82 1.33 5.63
C PHE A 490 -16.32 0.62 6.89
N ASP A 491 -17.43 -0.13 6.80
CA ASP A 491 -17.98 -0.91 7.89
C ASP A 491 -17.33 -2.28 8.10
N ASP A 492 -16.35 -2.67 7.30
CA ASP A 492 -15.60 -3.87 7.62
C ASP A 492 -14.74 -3.72 8.89
N VAL A 493 -14.33 -4.86 9.43
CA VAL A 493 -13.49 -4.90 10.64
C VAL A 493 -12.06 -5.23 10.23
N ASN A 494 -11.15 -4.35 10.59
CA ASN A 494 -9.72 -4.51 10.32
C ASN A 494 -8.96 -4.82 11.62
N PRO A 495 -7.83 -5.56 11.55
CA PRO A 495 -6.96 -5.77 12.71
C PRO A 495 -6.60 -4.45 13.42
N PRO A 496 -6.65 -4.38 14.76
CA PRO A 496 -6.38 -3.16 15.53
C PRO A 496 -4.87 -2.87 15.68
N VAL A 497 -4.12 -2.91 14.58
CA VAL A 497 -2.66 -2.78 14.54
C VAL A 497 -2.16 -1.33 14.60
N LEU A 498 -3.06 -0.34 14.57
CA LEU A 498 -2.68 1.08 14.58
C LEU A 498 -1.95 1.53 15.86
N ALA A 499 -2.33 0.99 17.02
CA ALA A 499 -1.63 1.27 18.27
C ALA A 499 -0.20 0.70 18.27
N TRP A 500 -0.03 -0.51 17.72
CA TRP A 500 1.28 -1.11 17.50
C TRP A 500 2.13 -0.24 16.56
N ALA A 501 1.58 0.15 15.41
CA ALA A 501 2.31 0.98 14.45
C ALA A 501 2.73 2.32 15.07
N ALA A 502 1.84 3.00 15.81
CA ALA A 502 2.17 4.24 16.51
C ALA A 502 3.30 4.06 17.54
N TRP A 503 3.27 2.96 18.31
CA TRP A 503 4.34 2.62 19.24
C TRP A 503 5.67 2.39 18.51
N ARG A 504 5.67 1.68 17.38
CA ARG A 504 6.88 1.42 16.60
C ARG A 504 7.43 2.68 15.93
N VAL A 505 6.58 3.52 15.35
CA VAL A 505 6.99 4.82 14.77
C VAL A 505 7.62 5.71 15.85
N TYR A 506 7.02 5.78 17.03
CA TYR A 506 7.57 6.50 18.18
C TYR A 506 8.96 5.99 18.58
N GLN A 507 9.15 4.67 18.60
CA GLN A 507 10.45 4.06 18.92
C GLN A 507 11.50 4.29 17.82
N ILE A 508 11.10 4.26 16.55
CA ILE A 508 11.99 4.53 15.41
C ILE A 508 12.48 5.99 15.47
N GLU A 509 11.58 6.96 15.64
CA GLU A 509 11.94 8.37 15.79
C GLU A 509 12.86 8.58 17.00
N ARG A 510 12.54 7.96 18.15
CA ARG A 510 13.37 8.02 19.36
C ARG A 510 14.76 7.46 19.10
N LYS A 511 14.90 6.35 18.37
CA LYS A 511 16.21 5.77 18.02
C LYS A 511 17.02 6.71 17.12
N GLN A 512 16.38 7.38 16.17
CA GLN A 512 17.04 8.26 15.20
C GLN A 512 17.41 9.62 15.78
N THR A 513 16.57 10.21 16.63
CA THR A 513 16.70 11.60 17.11
C THR A 513 17.10 11.70 18.58
N GLY A 514 17.03 10.59 19.32
CA GLY A 514 17.21 10.55 20.78
C GLY A 514 15.95 10.94 21.57
N LYS A 515 14.86 11.38 20.92
CA LYS A 515 13.61 11.81 21.57
C LYS A 515 12.39 11.30 20.81
N GLY A 516 11.41 10.76 21.51
CA GLY A 516 10.12 10.38 20.89
C GLY A 516 9.08 11.50 21.00
N ASP A 517 8.21 11.63 20.00
CA ASP A 517 7.08 12.55 20.00
C ASP A 517 5.93 12.07 20.91
N ARG A 518 5.96 12.56 22.14
CA ARG A 518 4.97 12.21 23.16
C ARG A 518 3.56 12.70 22.81
N ALA A 519 3.44 13.90 22.22
CA ALA A 519 2.13 14.48 21.89
C ALA A 519 1.41 13.66 20.81
N PHE A 520 2.17 13.17 19.83
CA PHE A 520 1.69 12.18 18.86
C PHE A 520 1.16 10.92 19.58
N LEU A 521 1.95 10.37 20.51
CA LEU A 521 1.58 9.15 21.21
C LEU A 521 0.33 9.33 22.08
N GLU A 522 0.20 10.45 22.81
CA GLU A 522 -1.00 10.80 23.59
C GLU A 522 -2.24 10.96 22.69
N THR A 523 -2.07 11.57 21.51
CA THR A 523 -3.17 11.74 20.54
C THR A 523 -3.69 10.39 20.07
N ILE A 524 -2.80 9.50 19.61
CA ILE A 524 -3.20 8.16 19.16
C ILE A 524 -3.79 7.37 20.32
N PHE A 525 -3.18 7.42 21.51
CA PHE A 525 -3.66 6.71 22.68
C PHE A 525 -5.13 7.01 22.97
N HIS A 526 -5.51 8.29 23.06
CA HIS A 526 -6.90 8.69 23.30
C HIS A 526 -7.85 8.19 22.20
N LYS A 527 -7.46 8.27 20.93
CA LYS A 527 -8.27 7.78 19.82
C LYS A 527 -8.46 6.26 19.84
N MET A 528 -7.40 5.55 20.22
CA MET A 528 -7.46 4.10 20.39
C MET A 528 -8.28 3.68 21.61
N LEU A 529 -8.42 4.51 22.66
CA LEU A 529 -9.37 4.22 23.76
C LEU A 529 -10.81 4.13 23.24
N ILE A 530 -11.19 5.01 22.32
CA ILE A 530 -12.52 5.03 21.70
C ILE A 530 -12.69 3.80 20.81
N ALA A 531 -11.69 3.51 19.96
CA ALA A 531 -11.71 2.31 19.12
C ALA A 531 -11.75 1.01 19.93
N PHE A 532 -10.99 0.93 21.02
CA PHE A 532 -11.01 -0.21 21.94
C PHE A 532 -12.40 -0.42 22.56
N THR A 533 -13.05 0.68 22.96
CA THR A 533 -14.40 0.62 23.52
C THR A 533 -15.42 0.15 22.48
N TRP A 534 -15.28 0.59 21.23
CA TRP A 534 -16.09 0.08 20.11
C TRP A 534 -15.91 -1.43 19.92
N TRP A 535 -14.66 -1.93 19.95
CA TRP A 535 -14.35 -3.35 19.85
C TRP A 535 -15.01 -4.17 20.94
N VAL A 536 -14.86 -3.77 22.21
CA VAL A 536 -15.48 -4.44 23.35
C VAL A 536 -17.00 -4.49 23.22
N ASN A 537 -17.63 -3.39 22.80
CA ASN A 537 -19.09 -3.34 22.73
C ASN A 537 -19.68 -4.02 21.49
N SER A 538 -18.94 -4.06 20.38
CA SER A 538 -19.49 -4.47 19.07
C SER A 538 -19.01 -5.84 18.60
N LYS A 539 -17.92 -6.36 19.19
CA LYS A 539 -17.26 -7.61 18.75
C LYS A 539 -17.13 -8.66 19.84
N ASP A 540 -17.50 -8.34 21.09
CA ASP A 540 -17.73 -9.30 22.17
C ASP A 540 -19.23 -9.36 22.50
N SER A 541 -20.03 -9.89 21.57
CA SER A 541 -21.50 -9.82 21.62
C SER A 541 -22.12 -10.51 22.85
N GLU A 542 -21.40 -11.44 23.47
CA GLU A 542 -21.86 -12.19 24.65
C GLU A 542 -21.18 -11.72 25.96
N GLY A 543 -20.28 -10.72 25.90
CA GLY A 543 -19.55 -10.21 27.06
C GLY A 543 -18.62 -11.24 27.70
N LYS A 544 -18.11 -12.19 26.90
CA LYS A 544 -17.26 -13.31 27.35
C LYS A 544 -15.77 -13.06 27.13
N ASN A 545 -15.40 -11.92 26.57
CA ASN A 545 -14.04 -11.59 26.14
C ASN A 545 -13.51 -12.54 25.05
N ILE A 546 -14.42 -13.01 24.19
CA ILE A 546 -14.11 -13.75 22.96
C ILE A 546 -14.60 -12.87 21.82
N PHE A 547 -13.68 -12.47 20.96
CA PHE A 547 -13.95 -11.47 19.93
C PHE A 547 -14.20 -12.15 18.58
N GLN A 548 -15.24 -11.70 17.89
CA GLN A 548 -15.73 -12.33 16.67
C GLN A 548 -16.18 -11.32 15.61
N GLY A 549 -16.30 -11.82 14.38
CA GLY A 549 -16.85 -11.16 13.21
C GLY A 549 -15.87 -10.22 12.52
N GLY A 550 -15.88 -10.24 11.18
CA GLY A 550 -15.10 -9.29 10.37
C GLY A 550 -14.19 -9.91 9.32
N PHE A 551 -13.78 -9.05 8.40
CA PHE A 551 -12.69 -9.26 7.44
C PHE A 551 -11.37 -9.67 8.14
N LEU A 552 -11.01 -9.01 9.26
CA LEU A 552 -9.83 -9.27 10.09
C LEU A 552 -8.50 -9.45 9.31
N GLY A 553 -8.46 -8.98 8.06
CA GLY A 553 -7.31 -9.01 7.16
C GLY A 553 -6.88 -10.42 6.73
N LEU A 554 -7.78 -11.42 6.81
CA LEU A 554 -7.49 -12.83 6.49
C LEU A 554 -8.73 -13.48 5.84
N ASP A 555 -9.07 -13.03 4.64
CA ASP A 555 -10.44 -13.04 4.13
C ASP A 555 -10.95 -14.46 3.84
N ASN A 556 -10.23 -15.20 2.99
CA ASN A 556 -10.58 -16.56 2.59
C ASN A 556 -9.88 -17.64 3.45
N ILE A 557 -9.22 -17.28 4.56
CA ILE A 557 -8.45 -18.23 5.39
C ILE A 557 -9.34 -19.28 6.06
N GLY A 558 -10.59 -18.91 6.34
CA GLY A 558 -11.57 -19.72 7.06
C GLY A 558 -12.37 -20.64 6.14
N VAL A 559 -13.20 -21.47 6.77
CA VAL A 559 -14.17 -22.35 6.08
C VAL A 559 -15.35 -21.56 5.51
N PHE A 560 -15.72 -20.46 6.18
CA PHE A 560 -16.87 -19.62 5.86
C PHE A 560 -16.43 -18.17 5.65
N ASP A 561 -17.27 -17.40 4.96
CA ASP A 561 -17.26 -15.95 5.09
C ASP A 561 -17.49 -15.60 6.58
N ARG A 562 -16.52 -14.89 7.16
CA ARG A 562 -16.47 -14.53 8.58
C ARG A 562 -17.45 -13.42 8.96
N ASN A 563 -18.09 -12.81 7.96
CA ASN A 563 -19.20 -11.87 8.13
C ASN A 563 -20.57 -12.54 8.00
N ALA A 564 -20.64 -13.83 7.63
CA ALA A 564 -21.92 -14.50 7.43
C ALA A 564 -22.71 -14.64 8.75
N GLU A 565 -23.92 -14.09 8.77
CA GLU A 565 -24.88 -14.33 9.84
C GLU A 565 -25.64 -15.64 9.57
N PHE A 566 -25.74 -16.50 10.58
CA PHE A 566 -26.49 -17.75 10.45
C PHE A 566 -27.88 -17.60 11.11
N PRO A 567 -28.99 -17.70 10.35
CA PRO A 567 -30.34 -17.48 10.88
C PRO A 567 -30.80 -18.43 11.99
N ASP A 568 -30.11 -19.56 12.17
CA ASP A 568 -30.41 -20.55 13.21
C ASP A 568 -29.76 -20.23 14.57
N GLY A 569 -28.94 -19.17 14.66
CA GLY A 569 -28.20 -18.80 15.86
C GLY A 569 -26.80 -19.45 15.94
N THR A 570 -26.35 -20.12 14.88
CA THR A 570 -24.95 -20.55 14.75
C THR A 570 -24.02 -19.33 14.76
N HIS A 571 -22.88 -19.42 15.45
CA HIS A 571 -21.87 -18.36 15.43
C HIS A 571 -20.46 -18.93 15.58
N LEU A 572 -19.47 -18.13 15.21
CA LEU A 572 -18.06 -18.50 15.19
C LEU A 572 -17.30 -17.75 16.29
N GLU A 573 -16.69 -18.49 17.20
CA GLU A 573 -15.67 -17.94 18.11
C GLU A 573 -14.31 -18.01 17.41
N GLN A 574 -13.67 -16.85 17.25
CA GLN A 574 -12.46 -16.69 16.45
C GLN A 574 -11.20 -16.54 17.30
N SER A 575 -10.18 -17.37 17.03
CA SER A 575 -8.89 -17.37 17.73
C SER A 575 -8.05 -16.15 17.38
N ASP A 576 -8.06 -15.74 16.12
CA ASP A 576 -7.34 -14.56 15.65
C ASP A 576 -7.96 -13.25 16.15
N GLY A 577 -9.29 -13.08 16.04
CA GLY A 577 -10.00 -11.91 16.56
C GLY A 577 -9.73 -11.67 18.04
N THR A 578 -9.73 -12.76 18.82
CA THR A 578 -9.41 -12.72 20.26
C THR A 578 -7.92 -12.42 20.51
N SER A 579 -7.02 -13.00 19.71
CA SER A 579 -5.57 -12.73 19.78
C SER A 579 -5.22 -11.28 19.43
N TRP A 580 -5.89 -10.71 18.43
CA TRP A 580 -5.76 -9.30 18.04
C TRP A 580 -6.12 -8.36 19.19
N MET A 581 -7.20 -8.65 19.91
CA MET A 581 -7.58 -7.87 21.09
C MET A 581 -6.61 -8.06 22.26
N GLY A 582 -6.05 -9.27 22.42
CA GLY A 582 -4.94 -9.50 23.34
C GLY A 582 -3.73 -8.62 23.04
N MET A 583 -3.30 -8.59 21.77
CA MET A 583 -2.22 -7.71 21.30
C MET A 583 -2.57 -6.24 21.48
N PHE A 584 -3.81 -5.83 21.19
CA PHE A 584 -4.26 -4.44 21.34
C PHE A 584 -4.23 -3.97 22.79
N CYS A 585 -4.66 -4.81 23.74
CA CYS A 585 -4.51 -4.56 25.17
C CYS A 585 -3.04 -4.32 25.55
N LEU A 586 -2.13 -5.19 25.11
CA LEU A 586 -0.71 -5.06 25.44
C LEU A 586 -0.08 -3.80 24.85
N ASN A 587 -0.41 -3.46 23.61
CA ASN A 587 0.06 -2.22 22.97
C ASN A 587 -0.42 -0.98 23.75
N LEU A 588 -1.70 -0.93 24.12
CA LEU A 588 -2.24 0.20 24.88
C LEU A 588 -1.69 0.26 26.31
N MET A 589 -1.49 -0.89 26.96
CA MET A 589 -0.79 -0.96 28.24
C MET A 589 0.63 -0.40 28.11
N ARG A 590 1.38 -0.81 27.09
CA ARG A 590 2.76 -0.36 26.87
C ARG A 590 2.85 1.14 26.63
N ILE A 591 1.95 1.67 25.79
CA ILE A 591 1.84 3.12 25.55
C ILE A 591 1.48 3.86 26.85
N ALA A 592 0.50 3.38 27.61
CA ALA A 592 0.10 4.00 28.86
C ALA A 592 1.24 4.03 29.89
N ILE A 593 2.04 2.97 29.99
CA ILE A 593 3.23 2.91 30.85
C ILE A 593 4.28 3.94 30.41
N GLU A 594 4.56 4.05 29.11
CA GLU A 594 5.47 5.07 28.58
C GLU A 594 4.97 6.47 28.93
N LEU A 595 3.67 6.73 28.75
CA LEU A 595 3.06 8.01 29.08
C LEU A 595 3.08 8.27 30.59
N ALA A 596 2.94 7.24 31.43
CA ALA A 596 2.94 7.35 32.87
C ALA A 596 4.29 7.83 33.46
N SER A 597 5.40 7.61 32.74
CA SER A 597 6.74 8.03 33.17
C SER A 597 6.87 9.54 33.45
N GLU A 598 6.01 10.37 32.85
CA GLU A 598 5.96 11.81 33.08
C GLU A 598 4.59 12.29 33.62
N ASN A 599 3.55 11.47 33.50
CA ASN A 599 2.20 11.81 33.97
C ASN A 599 1.49 10.59 34.60
N HIS A 600 1.53 10.51 35.93
CA HIS A 600 0.97 9.42 36.74
C HIS A 600 -0.51 9.08 36.48
N VAL A 601 -1.30 9.99 35.86
CA VAL A 601 -2.71 9.70 35.51
C VAL A 601 -2.84 8.46 34.61
N TYR A 602 -1.85 8.21 33.74
CA TYR A 602 -1.85 7.06 32.84
C TYR A 602 -1.61 5.72 33.55
N GLU A 603 -1.16 5.70 34.81
CA GLU A 603 -1.01 4.45 35.57
C GLU A 603 -2.35 3.72 35.75
N ASN A 604 -3.44 4.47 35.94
CA ASN A 604 -4.78 3.91 36.13
C ASN A 604 -5.28 3.16 34.89
N ILE A 605 -5.08 3.76 33.71
CA ILE A 605 -5.55 3.16 32.47
C ILE A 605 -4.64 2.01 32.01
N ALA A 606 -3.36 2.02 32.36
CA ALA A 606 -2.48 0.87 32.15
C ALA A 606 -3.00 -0.40 32.87
N THR A 607 -3.48 -0.25 34.11
CA THR A 607 -4.09 -1.36 34.87
C THR A 607 -5.31 -1.94 34.16
N LYS A 608 -6.20 -1.10 33.62
CA LYS A 608 -7.38 -1.56 32.86
C LYS A 608 -6.99 -2.54 31.75
N PHE A 609 -5.99 -2.19 30.95
CA PHE A 609 -5.57 -3.02 29.82
C PHE A 609 -4.91 -4.31 30.26
N PHE A 610 -4.15 -4.27 31.34
CA PHE A 610 -3.61 -5.48 31.96
C PHE A 610 -4.73 -6.42 32.43
N GLU A 611 -5.72 -5.92 33.18
CA GLU A 611 -6.85 -6.73 33.67
C GLU A 611 -7.71 -7.31 32.53
N HIS A 612 -7.94 -6.52 31.49
CA HIS A 612 -8.70 -6.97 30.32
C HIS A 612 -7.93 -8.06 29.55
N PHE A 613 -6.61 -7.90 29.40
CA PHE A 613 -5.76 -8.94 28.82
C PHE A 613 -5.83 -10.26 29.60
N LEU A 614 -5.81 -10.21 30.93
CA LEU A 614 -5.99 -11.41 31.77
C LEU A 614 -7.32 -12.11 31.53
N SER A 615 -8.38 -11.32 31.34
CA SER A 615 -9.73 -11.83 31.08
C SER A 615 -9.80 -12.52 29.72
N ILE A 616 -9.20 -11.93 28.68
CA ILE A 616 -9.04 -12.55 27.36
C ILE A 616 -8.28 -13.87 27.47
N ALA A 617 -7.13 -13.88 28.14
CA ALA A 617 -6.33 -15.08 28.29
C ALA A 617 -7.08 -16.21 29.01
N ALA A 618 -7.93 -15.88 29.98
CA ALA A 618 -8.76 -16.86 30.68
C ALA A 618 -9.91 -17.40 29.84
N ALA A 619 -10.49 -16.55 28.99
CA ALA A 619 -11.52 -16.95 28.03
C ALA A 619 -10.94 -17.95 27.01
N MET A 620 -9.80 -17.63 26.39
CA MET A 620 -9.14 -18.51 25.42
C MET A 620 -8.75 -19.87 26.01
N ASN A 621 -8.40 -19.90 27.30
CA ASN A 621 -7.84 -21.06 28.00
C ASN A 621 -8.82 -21.80 28.93
N LYS A 622 -10.11 -21.43 28.94
CA LYS A 622 -11.19 -22.14 29.64
C LYS A 622 -11.07 -22.17 31.18
N LEU A 623 -10.72 -21.06 31.82
CA LEU A 623 -10.62 -21.02 33.31
C LEU A 623 -11.95 -20.76 34.05
N CYS A 624 -13.05 -20.51 33.35
CA CYS A 624 -14.38 -20.25 33.93
C CYS A 624 -15.40 -21.41 33.82
N GLY A 625 -14.95 -22.62 33.46
CA GLY A 625 -15.69 -23.87 33.74
C GLY A 625 -16.95 -24.20 32.91
N LYS A 626 -17.27 -23.47 31.81
CA LYS A 626 -18.35 -23.85 30.87
C LYS A 626 -17.92 -23.59 29.41
N GLY A 627 -17.95 -24.60 28.53
CA GLY A 627 -17.64 -24.49 27.08
C GLY A 627 -16.41 -25.28 26.58
N ILE A 628 -16.11 -25.19 25.28
CA ILE A 628 -14.86 -25.65 24.63
C ILE A 628 -13.97 -24.40 24.47
N GLY A 629 -12.71 -24.45 24.93
CA GLY A 629 -11.75 -23.35 24.71
C GLY A 629 -11.13 -23.43 23.31
N LEU A 630 -10.37 -22.41 22.91
CA LEU A 630 -9.80 -22.36 21.55
C LEU A 630 -8.57 -23.27 21.38
N TRP A 631 -7.96 -23.72 22.48
CA TRP A 631 -6.84 -24.66 22.47
C TRP A 631 -7.34 -26.11 22.43
N ASP A 632 -6.94 -26.86 21.41
CA ASP A 632 -7.16 -28.31 21.32
C ASP A 632 -5.95 -29.04 21.93
N GLU A 633 -6.18 -29.80 23.01
CA GLU A 633 -5.11 -30.54 23.72
C GLU A 633 -4.62 -31.78 22.95
N GLN A 634 -5.43 -32.33 22.04
CA GLN A 634 -5.04 -33.48 21.22
C GLN A 634 -4.09 -33.03 20.11
N ASP A 635 -4.45 -31.95 19.43
CA ASP A 635 -3.67 -31.38 18.35
C ASP A 635 -2.62 -30.40 18.87
N GLU A 636 -2.59 -30.04 20.15
CA GLU A 636 -1.68 -29.03 20.72
C GLU A 636 -1.66 -27.73 19.86
N PHE A 637 -2.81 -27.26 19.41
CA PHE A 637 -2.95 -26.14 18.48
C PHE A 637 -4.24 -25.35 18.73
N TYR A 638 -4.27 -24.09 18.32
CA TYR A 638 -5.47 -23.25 18.43
C TYR A 638 -6.34 -23.32 17.18
N TYR A 639 -7.66 -23.39 17.37
CA TYR A 639 -8.64 -23.43 16.29
C TYR A 639 -9.82 -22.50 16.57
N ASP A 640 -10.46 -22.01 15.51
CA ASP A 640 -11.78 -21.39 15.61
C ASP A 640 -12.82 -22.44 16.03
N VAL A 641 -13.85 -22.04 16.77
CA VAL A 641 -14.89 -22.94 17.27
C VAL A 641 -16.25 -22.48 16.77
N LEU A 642 -16.93 -23.38 16.05
CA LEU A 642 -18.30 -23.17 15.59
C LEU A 642 -19.30 -23.63 16.65
N HIS A 643 -20.15 -22.72 17.11
CA HIS A 643 -21.24 -22.98 18.03
C HIS A 643 -22.52 -23.17 17.25
N THR A 644 -23.18 -24.32 17.43
CA THR A 644 -24.41 -24.67 16.71
C THR A 644 -25.61 -24.77 17.66
N PRO A 645 -26.84 -24.59 17.15
CA PRO A 645 -28.06 -24.77 17.94
C PRO A 645 -28.08 -26.13 18.63
N GLY A 646 -28.49 -26.16 19.90
CA GLY A 646 -28.47 -27.37 20.73
C GLY A 646 -27.19 -27.55 21.56
N GLY A 647 -26.27 -26.58 21.56
CA GLY A 647 -25.12 -26.53 22.47
C GLY A 647 -23.94 -27.39 22.02
N ARG A 648 -23.89 -27.77 20.74
CA ARG A 648 -22.76 -28.50 20.17
C ARG A 648 -21.72 -27.51 19.66
N ASN A 649 -20.48 -27.70 20.13
CA ASN A 649 -19.33 -26.87 19.79
C ASN A 649 -18.37 -27.70 18.94
N LEU A 650 -17.96 -27.18 17.79
CA LEU A 650 -17.17 -27.88 16.78
C LEU A 650 -15.87 -27.11 16.51
N PRO A 651 -14.69 -27.61 16.92
CA PRO A 651 -13.43 -27.00 16.52
C PRO A 651 -13.21 -27.18 15.02
N LEU A 652 -12.94 -26.08 14.33
CA LEU A 652 -12.60 -26.06 12.91
C LEU A 652 -11.10 -26.36 12.78
N ARG A 653 -10.76 -27.63 12.59
CA ARG A 653 -9.37 -28.14 12.57
C ARG A 653 -8.61 -27.79 11.29
N VAL A 654 -8.58 -26.51 10.97
CA VAL A 654 -7.82 -25.90 9.89
C VAL A 654 -6.53 -25.33 10.50
N ARG A 655 -5.39 -25.93 10.15
CA ARG A 655 -4.05 -25.47 10.57
C ARG A 655 -3.64 -24.26 9.75
N SER A 656 -4.15 -23.10 10.10
CA SER A 656 -3.81 -21.82 9.47
C SER A 656 -3.09 -20.87 10.43
N LEU A 657 -2.67 -19.70 9.93
CA LEU A 657 -2.11 -18.63 10.75
C LEU A 657 -3.00 -18.25 11.94
N VAL A 658 -4.32 -18.45 11.84
CA VAL A 658 -5.29 -18.23 12.92
C VAL A 658 -4.86 -18.92 14.22
N GLY A 659 -4.30 -20.13 14.13
CA GLY A 659 -3.82 -20.88 15.29
C GLY A 659 -2.44 -20.43 15.80
N LEU A 660 -1.71 -19.64 15.01
CA LEU A 660 -0.42 -19.03 15.36
C LEU A 660 -0.57 -17.60 15.89
N MET A 661 -1.68 -16.90 15.61
CA MET A 661 -1.96 -15.54 16.07
C MET A 661 -1.81 -15.30 17.57
N PRO A 662 -2.07 -16.28 18.48
CA PRO A 662 -1.81 -16.10 19.90
C PRO A 662 -0.34 -15.77 20.25
N LEU A 663 0.63 -16.11 19.38
CA LEU A 663 2.03 -15.73 19.54
C LEU A 663 2.25 -14.21 19.45
N LEU A 664 1.36 -13.47 18.77
CA LEU A 664 1.52 -12.03 18.55
C LEU A 664 1.23 -11.19 19.79
N ALA A 665 0.44 -11.73 20.71
CA ALA A 665 0.11 -11.07 21.95
C ALA A 665 1.18 -11.34 23.01
N VAL A 666 2.30 -10.64 22.88
CA VAL A 666 3.45 -10.65 23.79
C VAL A 666 3.90 -9.23 24.09
N GLU A 667 4.29 -8.97 25.34
CA GLU A 667 4.98 -7.75 25.75
C GLU A 667 5.97 -8.05 26.88
N THR A 668 7.08 -7.32 26.90
CA THR A 668 8.08 -7.40 27.97
C THR A 668 8.22 -6.06 28.70
N VAL A 669 8.11 -6.08 30.02
CA VAL A 669 8.21 -4.86 30.85
C VAL A 669 9.43 -4.96 31.77
N GLN A 670 10.28 -3.93 31.75
CA GLN A 670 11.43 -3.81 32.66
C GLN A 670 10.96 -3.54 34.09
N TRP A 671 11.56 -4.24 35.05
CA TRP A 671 11.20 -4.09 36.46
C TRP A 671 11.41 -2.65 36.97
N GLN A 672 12.49 -2.00 36.54
CA GLN A 672 12.79 -0.61 36.94
C GLN A 672 11.68 0.37 36.51
N LEU A 673 11.04 0.12 35.37
CA LEU A 673 9.93 0.93 34.88
C LEU A 673 8.67 0.74 35.73
N ILE A 674 8.45 -0.48 36.24
CA ILE A 674 7.34 -0.77 37.16
C ILE A 674 7.60 -0.16 38.54
N GLU A 675 8.84 -0.20 39.03
CA GLU A 675 9.21 0.44 40.30
C GLU A 675 9.05 1.96 40.27
N ALA A 676 9.25 2.57 39.11
CA ALA A 676 9.01 4.00 38.91
C ALA A 676 7.51 4.37 38.89
N LEU A 677 6.60 3.40 38.81
CA LEU A 677 5.15 3.59 38.70
C LEU A 677 4.41 2.91 39.87
N PRO A 678 4.41 3.52 41.08
CA PRO A 678 3.93 2.88 42.29
C PRO A 678 2.43 2.55 42.29
N GLY A 679 1.61 3.36 41.60
CA GLY A 679 0.18 3.10 41.44
C GLY A 679 -0.09 1.88 40.57
N PHE A 680 0.60 1.77 39.42
CA PHE A 680 0.55 0.59 38.57
C PHE A 680 1.06 -0.65 39.30
N LYS A 681 2.22 -0.56 39.95
CA LYS A 681 2.85 -1.66 40.71
C LYS A 681 1.90 -2.21 41.79
N SER A 682 1.32 -1.34 42.61
CA SER A 682 0.45 -1.77 43.71
C SER A 682 -0.79 -2.54 43.23
N ARG A 683 -1.43 -2.09 42.13
CA ARG A 683 -2.59 -2.79 41.57
C ARG A 683 -2.23 -4.10 40.89
N LEU A 684 -1.10 -4.13 40.22
CA LEU A 684 -0.56 -5.32 39.61
C LEU A 684 -0.25 -6.40 40.66
N GLU A 685 0.45 -6.03 41.74
CA GLU A 685 0.71 -6.92 42.88
C GLU A 685 -0.59 -7.38 43.54
N TRP A 686 -1.57 -6.49 43.70
CA TRP A 686 -2.90 -6.84 44.18
C TRP A 686 -3.54 -7.90 43.28
N TYR A 687 -3.57 -7.69 41.96
CA TYR A 687 -4.23 -8.61 41.05
C TYR A 687 -3.57 -9.99 41.05
N LEU A 688 -2.23 -10.04 41.09
CA LEU A 688 -1.47 -11.29 41.19
C LEU A 688 -1.72 -12.03 42.50
N GLN A 689 -1.92 -11.31 43.61
CA GLN A 689 -2.19 -11.90 44.92
C GLN A 689 -3.64 -12.41 45.04
N TYR A 690 -4.62 -11.65 44.56
CA TYR A 690 -6.05 -11.93 44.77
C TYR A 690 -6.72 -12.69 43.61
N ARG A 691 -6.08 -12.76 42.44
CA ARG A 691 -6.53 -13.55 41.27
C ARG A 691 -5.44 -14.50 40.75
N PRO A 692 -4.96 -15.45 41.58
CA PRO A 692 -3.93 -16.41 41.18
C PRO A 692 -4.39 -17.31 40.01
N ASP A 693 -5.69 -17.53 39.89
CA ASP A 693 -6.34 -18.24 38.78
C ASP A 693 -6.04 -17.58 37.41
N LEU A 694 -6.04 -16.24 37.35
CA LEU A 694 -5.72 -15.50 36.13
C LEU A 694 -4.22 -15.27 35.97
N ALA A 695 -3.51 -15.03 37.07
CA ALA A 695 -2.07 -14.79 37.07
C ALA A 695 -1.26 -15.97 36.49
N THR A 696 -1.72 -17.20 36.78
CA THR A 696 -1.10 -18.45 36.29
C THR A 696 -1.28 -18.70 34.80
N LEU A 697 -2.06 -17.91 34.08
CA LEU A 697 -2.23 -18.07 32.63
C LEU A 697 -1.16 -17.34 31.82
N VAL A 698 -0.81 -16.14 32.24
CA VAL A 698 -0.16 -15.16 31.35
C VAL A 698 1.20 -14.68 31.82
N SER A 699 1.58 -14.92 33.07
CA SER A 699 2.76 -14.29 33.64
C SER A 699 3.55 -15.21 34.53
N ARG A 700 4.86 -15.23 34.33
CA ARG A 700 5.83 -15.70 35.32
C ARG A 700 6.30 -14.46 36.07
N TRP A 701 5.35 -13.72 36.64
CA TRP A 701 5.63 -12.40 37.23
C TRP A 701 6.63 -12.49 38.39
N GLN A 702 6.70 -13.63 39.05
CA GLN A 702 7.62 -13.89 40.15
C GLN A 702 8.96 -14.46 39.69
N GLU A 703 9.10 -14.88 38.42
CA GLU A 703 10.37 -15.37 37.86
C GLU A 703 10.97 -14.30 36.94
N PRO A 704 12.01 -13.57 37.38
CA PRO A 704 12.68 -12.60 36.54
C PRO A 704 13.28 -13.31 35.32
N GLY A 705 12.96 -12.82 34.11
CA GLY A 705 13.67 -13.21 32.90
C GLY A 705 15.04 -12.53 32.82
N MET A 706 15.65 -12.54 31.63
CA MET A 706 16.87 -11.81 31.37
C MET A 706 16.71 -10.32 31.76
N LYS A 707 17.66 -9.77 32.50
CA LYS A 707 17.66 -8.37 32.98
C LYS A 707 16.40 -7.98 33.79
N GLU A 708 15.85 -8.91 34.57
CA GLU A 708 14.65 -8.71 35.41
C GLU A 708 13.37 -8.37 34.63
N LEU A 709 13.32 -8.66 33.33
CA LEU A 709 12.11 -8.47 32.53
C LEU A 709 10.96 -9.35 33.02
N ARG A 710 9.74 -8.81 32.93
CA ARG A 710 8.49 -9.54 33.17
C ARG A 710 7.78 -9.78 31.85
N LEU A 711 7.36 -11.03 31.63
CA LEU A 711 6.63 -11.46 30.43
C LEU A 711 5.12 -11.39 30.69
N VAL A 712 4.41 -10.79 29.74
CA VAL A 712 2.95 -10.84 29.63
C VAL A 712 2.62 -11.35 28.23
N ALA A 713 2.11 -12.58 28.13
CA ALA A 713 1.82 -13.20 26.84
C ALA A 713 0.66 -14.21 26.89
N LEU A 714 -0.06 -14.38 25.77
CA LEU A 714 -1.13 -15.38 25.66
C LEU A 714 -0.59 -16.81 25.64
N THR A 715 0.56 -17.01 24.99
CA THR A 715 1.21 -18.32 24.87
C THR A 715 2.61 -18.30 25.47
N ARG A 716 2.95 -19.34 26.24
CA ARG A 716 4.25 -19.48 26.90
C ARG A 716 4.61 -20.94 27.12
N GLY A 717 5.89 -21.21 27.41
CA GLY A 717 6.36 -22.53 27.84
C GLY A 717 5.97 -23.64 26.86
N HIS A 718 5.22 -24.64 27.34
CA HIS A 718 4.81 -25.80 26.55
C HIS A 718 4.00 -25.43 25.30
N ARG A 719 2.91 -24.65 25.43
CA ARG A 719 2.07 -24.28 24.28
C ARG A 719 2.85 -23.52 23.21
N MET A 720 3.73 -22.61 23.63
CA MET A 720 4.62 -21.89 22.71
C MET A 720 5.54 -22.85 21.96
N LYS A 721 6.15 -23.85 22.63
CA LYS A 721 6.96 -24.87 21.95
C LYS A 721 6.14 -25.69 20.94
N CYS A 722 4.90 -26.05 21.27
CA CYS A 722 4.01 -26.79 20.36
C CYS A 722 3.67 -25.98 19.10
N LEU A 723 3.38 -24.68 19.26
CA LEU A 723 3.14 -23.79 18.13
C LEU A 723 4.40 -23.61 17.27
N LEU A 724 5.55 -23.32 17.90
CA LEU A 724 6.82 -23.14 17.18
C LEU A 724 7.26 -24.40 16.44
N ARG A 725 7.06 -25.59 17.03
CA ARG A 725 7.33 -26.87 16.35
C ARG A 725 6.59 -26.96 15.01
N ARG A 726 5.32 -26.55 14.95
CA ARG A 726 4.55 -26.57 13.70
C ARG A 726 4.91 -25.42 12.77
N MET A 727 5.05 -24.21 13.32
CA MET A 727 5.38 -23.02 12.55
C MET A 727 6.71 -23.17 11.80
N LEU A 728 7.68 -23.87 12.41
CA LEU A 728 9.03 -24.07 11.89
C LEU A 728 9.21 -25.41 11.15
N ASP A 729 8.13 -26.15 10.87
CA ASP A 729 8.17 -27.40 10.13
C ASP A 729 8.00 -27.15 8.62
N PRO A 730 8.95 -27.58 7.77
CA PRO A 730 8.87 -27.45 6.31
C PRO A 730 7.64 -28.11 5.68
N GLU A 731 7.15 -29.21 6.26
CA GLU A 731 5.96 -29.95 5.80
C GLU A 731 4.65 -29.34 6.33
N GLU A 732 4.74 -28.30 7.16
CA GLU A 732 3.61 -27.52 7.63
C GLU A 732 3.74 -26.07 7.15
N PHE A 733 4.19 -25.16 8.01
CA PHE A 733 4.15 -23.72 7.77
C PHE A 733 5.45 -23.13 7.22
N LEU A 734 6.61 -23.75 7.45
CA LEU A 734 7.89 -23.12 7.10
C LEU A 734 8.20 -23.28 5.61
N SER A 735 8.16 -22.18 4.88
CA SER A 735 8.65 -22.07 3.51
C SER A 735 10.09 -21.58 3.47
N ASP A 736 10.78 -21.80 2.35
CA ASP A 736 12.05 -21.12 2.04
C ASP A 736 11.94 -19.60 1.90
N TYR A 737 10.71 -19.09 1.88
CA TYR A 737 10.40 -17.68 1.68
C TYR A 737 9.68 -17.04 2.88
N GLY A 738 9.37 -17.79 3.95
CA GLY A 738 8.69 -17.29 5.14
C GLY A 738 7.72 -18.31 5.76
N VAL A 739 6.81 -17.86 6.60
CA VAL A 739 5.72 -18.65 7.18
C VAL A 739 4.50 -18.59 6.24
N ARG A 740 4.01 -19.74 5.81
CA ARG A 740 2.80 -19.91 4.99
C ARG A 740 1.54 -19.52 5.75
N SER A 741 0.54 -19.05 5.02
CA SER A 741 -0.77 -18.68 5.59
C SER A 741 -1.62 -19.87 6.04
N LEU A 742 -1.47 -21.00 5.35
CA LEU A 742 -2.06 -22.30 5.68
C LEU A 742 -0.97 -23.37 5.67
N SER A 743 -1.07 -24.33 6.58
CA SER A 743 -0.15 -25.46 6.61
C SER A 743 -0.22 -26.30 5.34
N LYS A 744 0.95 -26.65 4.81
CA LYS A 744 1.12 -27.59 3.70
C LYS A 744 0.59 -28.99 4.01
N PHE A 745 0.39 -29.35 5.28
CA PHE A 745 -0.30 -30.58 5.69
C PHE A 745 -1.66 -30.76 4.99
N HIS A 746 -2.38 -29.65 4.77
CA HIS A 746 -3.69 -29.67 4.11
C HIS A 746 -3.64 -29.93 2.60
N HIS A 747 -2.45 -30.04 2.00
CA HIS A 747 -2.30 -30.53 0.64
C HIS A 747 -2.68 -32.02 0.54
N ALA A 748 -2.22 -32.84 1.49
CA ALA A 748 -2.56 -34.27 1.55
C ALA A 748 -3.83 -34.54 2.38
N HIS A 749 -4.18 -33.62 3.28
CA HIS A 749 -5.29 -33.77 4.23
C HIS A 749 -6.20 -32.54 4.23
N PRO A 750 -6.93 -32.28 3.12
CA PRO A 750 -7.85 -31.15 3.06
C PRO A 750 -8.89 -31.27 4.19
N TYR A 751 -9.21 -30.15 4.83
CA TYR A 751 -10.23 -30.12 5.86
C TYR A 751 -11.61 -30.04 5.21
N SER A 752 -12.53 -30.93 5.55
CA SER A 752 -13.92 -30.88 5.09
C SER A 752 -14.91 -30.90 6.26
N ILE A 753 -15.99 -30.13 6.10
CA ILE A 753 -17.13 -30.15 7.01
C ILE A 753 -18.43 -30.01 6.21
N THR A 754 -19.45 -30.78 6.60
CA THR A 754 -20.79 -30.65 6.03
C THR A 754 -21.65 -29.79 6.95
N ILE A 755 -22.12 -28.65 6.44
CA ILE A 755 -23.08 -27.78 7.13
C ILE A 755 -24.27 -27.56 6.22
N ARG A 756 -25.48 -27.79 6.74
CA ARG A 756 -26.74 -27.63 5.99
C ARG A 756 -26.80 -28.42 4.68
N GLY A 757 -26.11 -29.56 4.62
CA GLY A 757 -26.06 -30.41 3.43
C GLY A 757 -25.05 -29.97 2.37
N GLU A 758 -24.36 -28.85 2.56
CA GLU A 758 -23.25 -28.41 1.71
C GLU A 758 -21.93 -28.85 2.32
N GLU A 759 -21.07 -29.47 1.51
CA GLU A 759 -19.69 -29.74 1.88
C GLU A 759 -18.84 -28.48 1.62
N LYS A 760 -18.12 -28.04 2.65
CA LYS A 760 -17.11 -26.97 2.54
C LYS A 760 -15.73 -27.59 2.73
N ILE A 761 -14.82 -27.28 1.82
CA ILE A 761 -13.46 -27.82 1.80
C ILE A 761 -12.45 -26.66 1.89
N VAL A 762 -11.42 -26.86 2.72
CA VAL A 762 -10.24 -26.00 2.79
C VAL A 762 -9.01 -26.85 2.43
N SER A 763 -8.38 -26.48 1.32
CA SER A 763 -7.19 -27.13 0.77
C SER A 763 -6.00 -26.18 0.83
N TYR A 764 -4.79 -26.73 0.78
CA TYR A 764 -3.57 -25.94 0.58
C TYR A 764 -3.47 -25.45 -0.87
N GLU A 765 -3.54 -24.14 -1.05
CA GLU A 765 -3.48 -23.42 -2.31
C GLU A 765 -2.27 -22.46 -2.21
N PRO A 766 -1.07 -22.85 -2.68
CA PRO A 766 0.14 -22.05 -2.46
C PRO A 766 0.22 -20.78 -3.32
N ALA A 767 -0.67 -20.63 -4.32
CA ALA A 767 -0.68 -19.56 -5.31
C ALA A 767 -1.94 -18.68 -5.17
N GLU A 768 -2.57 -18.27 -6.26
CA GLU A 768 -3.86 -17.59 -6.29
C GLU A 768 -5.01 -18.49 -5.79
N SER A 769 -6.15 -17.89 -5.42
CA SER A 769 -7.26 -18.67 -4.86
C SER A 769 -8.03 -19.42 -5.94
N GLN A 770 -8.34 -20.68 -5.67
CA GLN A 770 -9.18 -21.50 -6.55
C GLN A 770 -10.69 -21.25 -6.34
N THR A 771 -11.05 -20.31 -5.45
CA THR A 771 -12.43 -19.96 -5.10
C THR A 771 -12.68 -18.47 -5.24
N GLY A 772 -13.93 -18.07 -5.53
CA GLY A 772 -14.31 -16.65 -5.66
C GLY A 772 -14.72 -15.96 -4.34
N ILE A 773 -14.40 -16.53 -3.18
CA ILE A 773 -14.75 -15.93 -1.88
C ILE A 773 -13.97 -14.60 -1.75
N PHE A 774 -14.68 -13.49 -1.48
CA PHE A 774 -14.13 -12.12 -1.43
C PHE A 774 -13.47 -11.63 -2.74
N GLY A 775 -14.06 -11.93 -3.90
CA GLY A 775 -13.59 -11.44 -5.21
C GLY A 775 -12.53 -12.32 -5.86
N GLY A 776 -11.75 -13.06 -5.05
CA GLY A 776 -10.79 -14.06 -5.51
C GLY A 776 -9.36 -13.53 -5.71
N ASN A 777 -9.14 -12.22 -5.53
CA ASN A 777 -7.86 -11.55 -5.81
C ASN A 777 -6.77 -11.93 -4.81
N SER A 778 -7.15 -12.11 -3.54
CA SER A 778 -6.22 -12.41 -2.45
C SER A 778 -6.37 -13.85 -1.99
N ASN A 779 -5.26 -14.49 -1.60
CA ASN A 779 -5.29 -15.84 -1.07
C ASN A 779 -4.49 -16.03 0.24
N TRP A 780 -5.20 -16.46 1.29
CA TRP A 780 -4.65 -16.80 2.61
C TRP A 780 -4.61 -18.31 2.88
N ARG A 781 -4.77 -19.15 1.85
CA ARG A 781 -4.76 -20.63 1.97
C ARG A 781 -3.44 -21.29 1.60
N GLY A 782 -2.33 -20.60 1.80
CA GLY A 782 -1.01 -21.16 1.53
C GLY A 782 0.11 -20.16 1.23
N PRO A 783 -0.14 -19.00 0.60
CA PRO A 783 0.91 -18.03 0.29
C PRO A 783 1.58 -17.42 1.52
N VAL A 784 2.75 -16.83 1.31
CA VAL A 784 3.52 -16.07 2.31
C VAL A 784 3.14 -14.59 2.23
N TRP A 785 2.77 -14.02 3.38
CA TRP A 785 2.37 -12.62 3.51
C TRP A 785 3.28 -11.86 4.47
N PHE A 786 3.72 -10.67 4.05
CA PHE A 786 4.64 -9.82 4.82
C PHE A 786 4.07 -9.36 6.18
N PRO A 787 2.81 -8.87 6.29
CA PRO A 787 2.28 -8.35 7.55
C PRO A 787 2.42 -9.32 8.73
N ILE A 788 1.92 -10.55 8.57
CA ILE A 788 1.90 -11.54 9.65
C ILE A 788 3.30 -12.09 9.92
N ASN A 789 4.09 -12.35 8.87
CA ASN A 789 5.48 -12.76 9.02
C ASN A 789 6.30 -11.74 9.82
N TYR A 790 6.13 -10.45 9.52
CA TYR A 790 6.81 -9.37 10.25
C TYR A 790 6.40 -9.33 11.72
N LEU A 791 5.10 -9.46 12.03
CA LEU A 791 4.62 -9.51 13.41
C LEU A 791 5.13 -10.75 14.17
N LEU A 792 5.20 -11.92 13.52
CA LEU A 792 5.80 -13.12 14.10
C LEU A 792 7.28 -12.92 14.41
N ILE A 793 8.05 -12.31 13.50
CA ILE A 793 9.46 -11.95 13.71
C ILE A 793 9.61 -11.02 14.91
N GLU A 794 8.80 -9.96 15.02
CA GLU A 794 8.85 -9.06 16.18
C GLU A 794 8.48 -9.79 17.48
N SER A 795 7.48 -10.67 17.43
CA SER A 795 7.05 -11.45 18.61
C SER A 795 8.15 -12.40 19.10
N LEU A 796 8.84 -13.09 18.18
CA LEU A 796 10.00 -13.93 18.50
C LEU A 796 11.13 -13.13 19.15
N GLN A 797 11.39 -11.90 18.66
CA GLN A 797 12.38 -11.00 19.26
C GLN A 797 11.96 -10.60 20.68
N GLN A 798 10.68 -10.32 20.92
CA GLN A 798 10.17 -10.02 22.26
C GLN A 798 10.28 -11.22 23.21
N PHE A 799 9.91 -12.42 22.77
CA PHE A 799 10.11 -13.62 23.57
C PHE A 799 11.59 -13.87 23.87
N HIS A 800 12.49 -13.64 22.91
CA HIS A 800 13.94 -13.74 23.13
C HIS A 800 14.42 -12.75 24.20
N HIS A 801 13.94 -11.50 24.21
CA HIS A 801 14.31 -10.54 25.24
C HIS A 801 14.01 -11.04 26.66
N TYR A 802 12.96 -11.83 26.85
CA TYR A 802 12.65 -12.45 28.14
C TYR A 802 13.46 -13.74 28.40
N TYR A 803 13.43 -14.68 27.46
CA TYR A 803 13.97 -16.02 27.65
C TYR A 803 15.49 -16.15 27.45
N GLY A 804 16.11 -15.23 26.72
CA GLY A 804 17.53 -15.29 26.36
C GLY A 804 17.89 -16.47 25.46
N ASP A 805 19.17 -16.84 25.48
CA ASP A 805 19.76 -17.82 24.56
C ASP A 805 19.53 -19.28 24.99
N ASP A 806 19.03 -19.49 26.21
CA ASP A 806 18.76 -20.81 26.79
C ASP A 806 17.48 -21.46 26.24
N PHE A 807 16.50 -20.65 25.83
CA PHE A 807 15.29 -21.17 25.22
C PHE A 807 15.52 -21.45 23.75
N LYS A 808 15.76 -22.72 23.44
CA LYS A 808 15.98 -23.20 22.07
C LYS A 808 14.82 -24.03 21.56
N VAL A 809 14.59 -23.92 20.26
CA VAL A 809 13.65 -24.72 19.47
C VAL A 809 14.35 -25.25 18.23
N GLU A 810 13.84 -26.34 17.70
CA GLU A 810 14.39 -26.92 16.47
C GLU A 810 13.94 -26.08 15.25
N CYS A 811 14.88 -25.63 14.42
CA CYS A 811 14.59 -24.77 13.27
C CYS A 811 15.56 -25.07 12.12
N PRO A 812 15.09 -25.63 11.00
CA PRO A 812 13.75 -26.19 10.77
C PRO A 812 13.43 -27.36 11.72
N THR A 813 12.15 -27.60 12.02
CA THR A 813 11.73 -28.79 12.79
C THR A 813 12.10 -30.06 12.03
N GLY A 814 12.61 -31.07 12.75
CA GLY A 814 13.16 -32.31 12.18
C GLY A 814 14.60 -32.23 11.66
N SER A 815 15.25 -31.06 11.69
CA SER A 815 16.63 -30.88 11.18
C SER A 815 17.75 -31.27 12.16
N GLY A 816 17.45 -31.43 13.44
CA GLY A 816 18.41 -31.55 14.53
C GLY A 816 19.11 -30.24 14.93
N GLN A 817 18.85 -29.12 14.23
CA GLN A 817 19.44 -27.82 14.53
C GLN A 817 18.59 -27.05 15.54
N PHE A 818 19.17 -26.70 16.68
CA PHE A 818 18.48 -25.96 17.75
C PHE A 818 18.95 -24.50 17.81
N MET A 819 18.01 -23.60 17.57
CA MET A 819 18.22 -22.15 17.53
C MET A 819 17.49 -21.48 18.70
N HIS A 820 18.07 -20.42 19.26
CA HIS A 820 17.34 -19.54 20.17
C HIS A 820 16.39 -18.62 19.38
N LEU A 821 15.41 -18.01 20.05
CA LEU A 821 14.32 -17.30 19.35
C LEU A 821 14.77 -16.11 18.47
N LYS A 822 15.85 -15.43 18.84
CA LYS A 822 16.45 -14.39 17.97
C LYS A 822 17.10 -14.95 16.70
N GLU A 823 17.73 -16.13 16.74
CA GLU A 823 18.26 -16.80 15.53
C GLU A 823 17.11 -17.20 14.61
N VAL A 824 16.02 -17.74 15.17
CA VAL A 824 14.80 -18.05 14.41
C VAL A 824 14.22 -16.78 13.75
N ALA A 825 14.15 -15.67 14.47
CA ALA A 825 13.68 -14.40 13.91
C ALA A 825 14.57 -13.89 12.76
N ASN A 826 15.89 -14.08 12.87
CA ASN A 826 16.84 -13.74 11.80
C ASN A 826 16.69 -14.66 10.59
N GLU A 827 16.52 -15.96 10.81
CA GLU A 827 16.28 -16.96 9.76
C GLU A 827 15.02 -16.61 8.95
N LEU A 828 13.91 -16.31 9.63
CA LEU A 828 12.67 -15.88 8.95
C LEU A 828 12.85 -14.55 8.21
N SER A 829 13.58 -13.59 8.79
CA SER A 829 13.90 -12.32 8.11
C SER A 829 14.69 -12.55 6.82
N ASN A 830 15.70 -13.41 6.86
CA ASN A 830 16.53 -13.74 5.70
C ASN A 830 15.75 -14.50 4.63
N ARG A 831 14.81 -15.39 5.00
CA ARG A 831 13.90 -16.05 4.05
C ARG A 831 13.01 -15.07 3.29
N LEU A 832 12.49 -14.04 3.96
CA LEU A 832 11.71 -12.98 3.32
C LEU A 832 12.58 -12.12 2.39
N ILE A 833 13.80 -11.76 2.83
CA ILE A 833 14.74 -10.97 1.99
C ILE A 833 15.16 -11.77 0.75
N LYS A 834 15.31 -13.10 0.88
CA LYS A 834 15.72 -14.03 -0.18
C LYS A 834 14.83 -13.97 -1.42
N ILE A 835 13.59 -13.49 -1.27
CA ILE A 835 12.64 -13.34 -2.38
C ILE A 835 13.21 -12.46 -3.52
N TRP A 836 13.99 -11.43 -3.19
CA TRP A 836 14.58 -10.49 -4.16
C TRP A 836 16.07 -10.70 -4.42
N THR A 837 16.78 -11.44 -3.58
CA THR A 837 18.21 -11.72 -3.82
C THR A 837 18.37 -12.82 -4.87
N ARG A 838 19.42 -12.72 -5.67
CA ARG A 838 19.71 -13.73 -6.69
C ARG A 838 20.19 -15.05 -6.07
N ASP A 839 19.67 -16.15 -6.58
CA ASP A 839 20.17 -17.48 -6.29
C ASP A 839 21.42 -17.82 -7.13
N GLU A 840 21.91 -19.06 -7.02
CA GLU A 840 23.07 -19.56 -7.73
C GLU A 840 22.92 -19.55 -9.26
N ASN A 841 21.69 -19.52 -9.78
CA ASN A 841 21.39 -19.39 -11.20
C ASN A 841 21.24 -17.92 -11.63
N GLY A 842 21.45 -16.99 -10.69
CA GLY A 842 21.27 -15.56 -10.90
C GLY A 842 19.81 -15.15 -10.93
N GLU A 843 18.89 -15.90 -10.32
CA GLU A 843 17.44 -15.67 -10.40
C GLU A 843 16.86 -15.17 -9.08
N CYS A 844 15.84 -14.30 -9.15
CA CYS A 844 15.10 -13.84 -7.99
C CYS A 844 13.76 -14.59 -7.91
N ALA A 845 13.35 -15.02 -6.71
CA ALA A 845 12.14 -15.83 -6.55
C ALA A 845 10.88 -15.10 -7.00
N PHE A 846 10.76 -13.79 -6.72
CA PHE A 846 9.58 -13.01 -7.09
C PHE A 846 9.28 -13.05 -8.59
N ALA A 847 10.32 -13.14 -9.44
CA ALA A 847 10.21 -13.08 -10.90
C ALA A 847 9.80 -14.41 -11.55
N ARG A 848 9.65 -15.48 -10.77
CA ARG A 848 9.34 -16.83 -11.30
C ARG A 848 7.94 -16.89 -11.92
N GLY A 849 6.94 -16.26 -11.30
CA GLY A 849 5.55 -16.23 -11.79
C GLY A 849 5.25 -15.18 -12.88
N SER A 850 6.03 -14.10 -12.94
CA SER A 850 5.66 -12.87 -13.67
C SER A 850 6.46 -12.55 -14.94
N TRP A 851 7.41 -13.39 -15.34
CA TRP A 851 8.20 -13.10 -16.56
C TRP A 851 8.66 -14.37 -17.24
N ARG A 852 9.19 -15.32 -16.46
CA ARG A 852 9.95 -16.43 -17.01
C ARG A 852 9.10 -17.61 -17.44
N ASP A 853 8.09 -17.99 -16.67
CA ASP A 853 7.18 -19.07 -17.05
C ASP A 853 6.33 -18.69 -18.27
N GLY A 854 6.02 -17.41 -18.43
CA GLY A 854 5.34 -16.92 -19.61
C GLY A 854 6.22 -16.77 -20.86
N LEU A 855 7.49 -16.36 -20.73
CA LEU A 855 8.47 -16.44 -21.83
C LEU A 855 8.73 -17.90 -22.26
N ARG A 856 8.76 -18.84 -21.32
CA ARG A 856 8.82 -20.29 -21.59
C ARG A 856 7.57 -20.81 -22.31
N ALA A 857 6.39 -20.23 -22.03
CA ALA A 857 5.14 -20.65 -22.66
C ALA A 857 5.00 -20.15 -24.12
N VAL A 858 5.57 -18.98 -24.45
CA VAL A 858 5.49 -18.40 -25.80
C VAL A 858 6.61 -18.89 -26.73
N ARG A 859 7.80 -19.17 -26.19
CA ARG A 859 8.92 -19.72 -26.98
C ARG A 859 8.82 -21.24 -27.01
N THR A 860 8.46 -21.81 -28.15
CA THR A 860 8.43 -23.27 -28.37
C THR A 860 9.76 -23.91 -27.97
N ALA A 861 9.71 -25.13 -27.44
CA ALA A 861 10.81 -25.93 -26.88
C ALA A 861 12.00 -26.27 -27.82
N SER A 862 12.23 -25.48 -28.88
CA SER A 862 13.28 -25.65 -29.88
C SER A 862 14.31 -24.52 -29.92
N GLU A 863 14.21 -23.50 -29.06
CA GLU A 863 15.21 -22.42 -28.94
C GLU A 863 16.12 -22.65 -27.73
N ASP A 864 17.42 -22.35 -27.87
CA ASP A 864 18.45 -22.55 -26.85
C ASP A 864 18.04 -21.92 -25.49
N GLU A 865 18.11 -22.72 -24.42
CA GLU A 865 17.76 -22.30 -23.05
C GLU A 865 18.58 -21.08 -22.55
N THR A 866 19.69 -20.75 -23.22
CA THR A 866 20.58 -19.62 -22.90
C THR A 866 19.97 -18.25 -23.21
N GLU A 867 18.89 -18.16 -24.00
CA GLU A 867 18.19 -16.89 -24.31
C GLU A 867 17.04 -16.55 -23.35
N LEU A 868 16.72 -17.41 -22.37
CA LEU A 868 15.66 -17.17 -21.36
C LEU A 868 16.10 -16.26 -20.20
N VAL A 869 17.24 -15.60 -20.35
CA VAL A 869 17.78 -14.66 -19.38
C VAL A 869 17.11 -13.30 -19.62
N PRO A 870 16.44 -12.69 -18.62
CA PRO A 870 15.91 -11.32 -18.77
C PRO A 870 17.02 -10.38 -19.26
N PRO A 871 16.69 -9.38 -20.09
CA PRO A 871 17.65 -8.35 -20.49
C PRO A 871 18.45 -7.88 -19.28
N ALA A 872 19.76 -7.68 -19.43
CA ALA A 872 20.63 -7.31 -18.31
C ALA A 872 20.11 -6.08 -17.54
N GLU A 873 19.42 -5.19 -18.24
CA GLU A 873 18.80 -3.96 -17.72
C GLU A 873 17.61 -4.22 -16.78
N ASP A 874 16.93 -5.36 -16.90
CA ASP A 874 15.82 -5.76 -16.04
C ASP A 874 16.29 -6.41 -14.73
N ARG A 875 17.59 -6.75 -14.63
CA ARG A 875 18.16 -7.35 -13.42
C ARG A 875 18.14 -6.43 -12.20
N GLN A 876 18.01 -5.13 -12.39
CA GLN A 876 17.93 -4.16 -11.30
C GLN A 876 16.54 -3.53 -11.19
N ARG A 877 15.50 -4.19 -11.71
CA ARG A 877 14.12 -3.69 -11.69
C ARG A 877 13.27 -4.61 -10.83
N TYR A 878 13.01 -4.21 -9.60
CA TYR A 878 12.30 -5.04 -8.62
C TYR A 878 10.81 -4.71 -8.61
N LEU A 879 9.97 -5.75 -8.59
CA LEU A 879 8.54 -5.64 -8.29
C LEU A 879 8.29 -6.11 -6.87
N PHE A 880 7.25 -5.55 -6.24
CA PHE A 880 6.89 -5.87 -4.87
C PHE A 880 5.41 -6.22 -4.88
N HIS A 881 5.18 -7.52 -4.71
CA HIS A 881 3.86 -8.11 -4.86
C HIS A 881 3.07 -8.07 -3.56
N GLU A 882 1.76 -8.24 -3.66
CA GLU A 882 0.84 -8.33 -2.53
C GLU A 882 1.22 -9.49 -1.60
N TYR A 883 1.46 -10.66 -2.19
CA TYR A 883 1.88 -11.88 -1.51
C TYR A 883 2.77 -12.76 -2.40
N PHE A 884 3.28 -13.86 -1.83
CA PHE A 884 4.24 -14.72 -2.51
C PHE A 884 3.87 -16.19 -2.43
N HIS A 885 4.12 -16.93 -3.51
CA HIS A 885 3.81 -18.34 -3.61
C HIS A 885 4.43 -19.14 -2.44
N GLY A 886 3.61 -19.94 -1.75
CA GLY A 886 3.98 -20.64 -0.53
C GLY A 886 5.17 -21.60 -0.66
N ASP A 887 5.39 -22.18 -1.84
CA ASP A 887 6.51 -23.10 -2.08
C ASP A 887 7.69 -22.56 -2.91
N VAL A 888 7.47 -21.62 -3.84
CA VAL A 888 8.52 -21.17 -4.79
C VAL A 888 8.85 -19.69 -4.73
N GLY A 889 8.12 -18.91 -3.92
CA GLY A 889 8.40 -17.49 -3.68
C GLY A 889 8.09 -16.56 -4.86
N ALA A 890 7.36 -17.03 -5.88
CA ALA A 890 6.86 -16.21 -6.99
C ALA A 890 5.98 -15.08 -6.45
N GLY A 891 6.09 -13.87 -6.99
CA GLY A 891 5.23 -12.74 -6.65
C GLY A 891 3.85 -12.90 -7.28
N LEU A 892 2.79 -12.62 -6.51
CA LEU A 892 1.38 -12.83 -6.88
C LEU A 892 0.51 -11.68 -6.36
N GLY A 893 -0.66 -11.48 -6.98
CA GLY A 893 -1.52 -10.31 -6.73
C GLY A 893 -0.83 -9.00 -7.15
N ALA A 894 -1.32 -7.87 -6.63
CA ALA A 894 -0.85 -6.52 -6.97
C ALA A 894 0.69 -6.41 -7.07
N SER A 895 1.21 -6.18 -8.28
CA SER A 895 2.66 -6.19 -8.56
C SER A 895 3.42 -4.92 -8.10
N HIS A 896 2.66 -3.89 -7.70
CA HIS A 896 3.18 -2.64 -7.12
C HIS A 896 2.68 -2.42 -5.70
N GLN A 897 2.33 -3.50 -4.98
CA GLN A 897 2.11 -3.50 -3.52
C GLN A 897 3.44 -3.22 -2.81
N THR A 898 3.95 -2.00 -2.98
CA THR A 898 5.01 -1.43 -2.16
C THR A 898 4.41 -0.73 -0.95
N GLY A 899 3.27 -1.23 -0.47
CA GLY A 899 2.61 -0.86 0.77
C GLY A 899 3.23 -1.62 1.94
N TRP A 900 2.63 -2.75 2.34
CA TRP A 900 3.18 -3.58 3.40
C TRP A 900 4.43 -4.34 2.97
N THR A 901 4.62 -4.65 1.69
CA THR A 901 5.79 -5.45 1.27
C THR A 901 7.08 -4.64 1.40
N ALA A 902 6.97 -3.31 1.44
CA ALA A 902 8.06 -2.42 1.78
C ALA A 902 8.61 -2.60 3.22
N LEU A 903 7.96 -3.39 4.07
CA LEU A 903 8.56 -3.89 5.33
C LEU A 903 9.90 -4.61 5.09
N VAL A 904 10.14 -5.16 3.89
CA VAL A 904 11.46 -5.69 3.52
C VAL A 904 12.58 -4.66 3.71
N ALA A 905 12.34 -3.38 3.44
CA ALA A 905 13.34 -2.33 3.65
C ALA A 905 13.76 -2.22 5.12
N LYS A 906 12.80 -2.42 6.03
CA LYS A 906 13.03 -2.43 7.48
C LYS A 906 13.76 -3.70 7.94
N LEU A 907 13.43 -4.85 7.35
CA LEU A 907 14.12 -6.12 7.61
C LEU A 907 15.58 -6.06 7.14
N ILE A 908 15.84 -5.58 5.92
CA ILE A 908 17.19 -5.35 5.39
C ILE A 908 17.98 -4.41 6.29
N GLN A 909 17.37 -3.29 6.71
CA GLN A 909 18.00 -2.36 7.66
C GLN A 909 18.41 -3.08 8.95
N GLN A 910 17.51 -3.84 9.54
CA GLN A 910 17.73 -4.52 10.82
C GLN A 910 18.81 -5.60 10.71
N GLN A 911 18.72 -6.48 9.71
CA GLN A 911 19.68 -7.56 9.50
C GLN A 911 21.07 -7.01 9.13
N GLY A 912 21.12 -5.91 8.36
CA GLY A 912 22.35 -5.18 8.08
C GLY A 912 23.00 -4.62 9.34
N GLU A 913 22.25 -3.89 10.18
CA GLU A 913 22.76 -3.30 11.43
C GLU A 913 23.32 -4.36 12.39
N PHE A 914 22.71 -5.55 12.45
CA PHE A 914 23.17 -6.65 13.30
C PHE A 914 24.24 -7.54 12.64
N GLY A 915 24.54 -7.35 11.35
CA GLY A 915 25.47 -8.19 10.61
C GLY A 915 25.00 -9.63 10.42
N THR A 916 23.68 -9.85 10.44
CA THR A 916 23.03 -11.17 10.35
C THR A 916 22.33 -11.42 9.01
N ILE A 917 22.42 -10.47 8.08
CA ILE A 917 21.91 -10.64 6.72
C ILE A 917 22.70 -11.72 6.00
N ALA A 918 21.98 -12.64 5.35
CA ALA A 918 22.61 -13.63 4.47
C ALA A 918 23.32 -12.92 3.31
N LYS A 919 24.46 -13.48 2.86
CA LYS A 919 25.27 -12.91 1.79
C LYS A 919 25.01 -13.58 0.46
#